data_AF-A0A930BHU2-F1
#
_entry.id   AF-A0A930BHU2-F1
#
_cell.length_a   1.000
_cell.length_b   1.000
_cell.length_c   1.000
_cell.angle_alpha   90.00
_cell.angle_beta   90.00
_cell.angle_gamma   90.00
#
_symmetry.space_group_name_H-M   'P 1'
#
loop_
_entity.id
_entity.type
_entity.pdbx_description
1 polymer ?
#
loop_
_entity_poly.entity_id
_entity_poly.type
_entity_poly.pdbx_seq_one_letter_code
_entity_poly.pdbx_strand_id
1 'polypeptide(L)'
;MDKKSYTKPILIAVVVILATAGIVFGIFSKGKGDSKPKSETSSTKTEDTANNSDKKLKDGEYEGSAKGYGGELTVRVTIKDGKIADIKVVSHNETPEYFKAASAILDTMIKNNTFDVDAVSGATITSNALKSAVSKALIKAGADENTVADQLKNSSSKISKGDNSGNSVAGRYGRGKGLRRHMRGGSENSTGGIARIPRGSYLRDGVFTGRGIGYRGSIKVAVTIKNGKIAGVRVLSHSEDNPYFSWAKSILRKVVNRTNANVDTVSGATYSSRGLISAINDAVSKAVTKGGDDSVADGGHDNSGNGGKKPDDNKGGGKPDDNKGGKDTPPPAVEKDEMKKVNDNARELMKKYTLDGKFLDGKFVGQSSGYQESIVIKSEVTFKNNKIEDITFPIYGDDPGYKPMADGILPILKGNNGMKALATMKVFGIYLDKIYSSDNMYETAVSLVGKRYAEPLKGLKKTQGSSFVTDMVCKVLKKYMSEQLEEQKLFDSVSGATVSANGMAKSVYDAAKLSNDDYKTGNSVSSLEILKPTNKNHFTGNHELKANKDLPLNLKNVKIALKNKDGSSKEIDYADFAKNKITLYDRDTGKEIKDGMSLKPYTDNGGMVAVVKHTPSGRHAELSILVGDYSDDYLTGLEYSVDDGKTWVPVKSDSLKMGNWADSQNIADDQTLDLPLSDYGKEVKIRVTSVKGNKYTYTQRKHEVSEIGKEISYFRNDADYKNNSNLSYVLHIKFKGEIINGKTIEETKLIKVKSESEFVNNKEIKPIEIEKIDSEAKVLGIANLPPGLTYKDGKIVGTPKVSDDAFGSDPKNPNKITYQAVISVQKGYTIYRLKLPITIVKE
;
A
#
# COMPACT_ATOMS: atom_id res chain seq x y z
N MET A 1 -25.79 18.45 -55.68
CA MET A 1 -25.76 19.45 -54.59
C MET A 1 -25.13 18.72 -53.41
N ASP A 2 -23.81 18.74 -53.18
CA ASP A 2 -22.86 19.87 -53.20
C ASP A 2 -23.32 20.99 -52.21
N LYS A 3 -22.55 21.46 -51.21
CA LYS A 3 -21.14 21.16 -50.84
C LYS A 3 -20.79 21.76 -49.44
N LYS A 4 -19.64 21.35 -48.87
CA LYS A 4 -18.93 21.87 -47.64
C LYS A 4 -19.55 21.47 -46.29
N SER A 5 -18.91 20.73 -45.37
CA SER A 5 -17.50 20.61 -44.91
C SER A 5 -17.00 21.76 -44.02
N TYR A 6 -16.75 21.44 -42.74
CA TYR A 6 -15.61 21.93 -41.96
C TYR A 6 -15.28 20.94 -40.82
N THR A 7 -14.22 20.15 -41.01
CA THR A 7 -13.50 19.48 -39.91
C THR A 7 -12.31 20.35 -39.49
N LYS A 8 -11.91 20.28 -38.22
CA LYS A 8 -10.59 20.75 -37.75
C LYS A 8 -9.96 19.69 -36.84
N PRO A 9 -8.67 19.35 -37.03
CA PRO A 9 -7.99 18.35 -36.23
C PRO A 9 -7.45 18.95 -34.91
N ILE A 10 -7.45 18.15 -33.85
CA ILE A 10 -6.68 18.47 -32.63
C ILE A 10 -5.24 18.01 -32.89
N LEU A 11 -4.35 18.97 -33.14
CA LEU A 11 -2.93 18.71 -33.36
C LEU A 11 -2.22 18.56 -32.01
N ILE A 12 -1.52 17.45 -31.80
CA ILE A 12 -0.66 17.26 -30.63
C ILE A 12 0.62 18.09 -30.85
N ALA A 13 0.76 19.18 -30.11
CA ALA A 13 1.97 20.00 -30.12
C ALA A 13 2.93 19.55 -29.00
N VAL A 14 3.98 18.83 -29.37
CA VAL A 14 5.13 18.58 -28.50
C VAL A 14 5.94 19.88 -28.39
N VAL A 15 5.99 20.47 -27.19
CA VAL A 15 6.78 21.67 -26.91
C VAL A 15 8.01 21.30 -26.10
N VAL A 16 9.13 21.13 -26.80
CA VAL A 16 10.47 21.15 -26.20
C VAL A 16 10.91 22.60 -26.11
N ILE A 17 11.11 23.13 -24.90
CA ILE A 17 11.79 24.41 -24.69
C ILE A 17 13.03 24.19 -23.84
N LEU A 18 14.18 24.35 -24.49
CA LEU A 18 15.49 24.44 -23.85
C LEU A 18 15.65 25.82 -23.19
N ALA A 19 16.30 25.85 -22.03
CA ALA A 19 16.60 27.08 -21.32
C ALA A 19 17.73 27.87 -22.00
N THR A 20 17.56 29.19 -22.12
CA THR A 20 18.64 30.18 -22.16
C THR A 20 18.19 31.42 -21.36
N ALA A 21 19.14 32.23 -20.87
CA ALA A 21 18.88 33.17 -19.78
C ALA A 21 19.43 34.58 -20.04
N GLY A 22 18.75 35.60 -19.49
CA GLY A 22 19.39 36.75 -18.85
C GLY A 22 19.16 38.15 -19.45
N ILE A 23 19.19 39.15 -18.54
CA ILE A 23 19.65 40.55 -18.74
C ILE A 23 18.62 41.50 -19.43
N VAL A 24 18.26 42.72 -18.96
CA VAL A 24 18.56 43.48 -17.71
C VAL A 24 17.58 44.66 -17.49
N PHE A 25 17.22 44.94 -16.21
CA PHE A 25 17.15 46.26 -15.51
C PHE A 25 16.36 47.48 -16.06
N GLY A 26 15.59 48.19 -15.20
CA GLY A 26 14.95 49.48 -15.56
C GLY A 26 13.99 50.10 -14.53
N ILE A 27 14.53 50.81 -13.54
CA ILE A 27 13.92 51.60 -12.44
C ILE A 27 12.73 52.52 -12.83
N PHE A 28 11.68 52.61 -11.99
CA PHE A 28 11.16 53.90 -11.46
C PHE A 28 10.36 53.73 -10.15
N SER A 29 10.31 54.77 -9.31
CA SER A 29 9.83 54.71 -7.91
C SER A 29 8.66 55.66 -7.61
N LYS A 30 8.03 55.42 -6.44
CA LYS A 30 7.49 56.40 -5.47
C LYS A 30 5.97 56.69 -5.49
N GLY A 31 5.33 56.42 -4.36
CA GLY A 31 3.95 56.81 -3.97
C GLY A 31 3.67 56.28 -2.56
N LYS A 32 3.21 57.11 -1.61
CA LYS A 32 3.28 56.82 -0.16
C LYS A 32 2.05 57.35 0.61
N GLY A 33 1.66 56.66 1.68
CA GLY A 33 0.71 57.07 2.73
C GLY A 33 0.27 55.82 3.53
N ASP A 34 0.83 55.49 4.71
CA ASP A 34 0.70 56.13 6.05
C ASP A 34 -0.72 55.88 6.64
N SER A 35 -0.99 55.39 7.87
CA SER A 35 -0.15 54.93 9.01
C SER A 35 -0.93 54.02 10.02
N LYS A 36 -0.24 53.03 10.63
CA LYS A 36 -0.10 52.59 12.08
C LYS A 36 -1.15 52.97 13.17
N PRO A 37 -1.07 52.46 14.45
CA PRO A 37 -0.17 51.46 15.11
C PRO A 37 -0.94 50.24 15.74
N LYS A 38 -0.39 49.13 16.29
CA LYS A 38 0.82 48.72 17.07
C LYS A 38 0.67 48.75 18.61
N SER A 39 0.76 47.59 19.28
CA SER A 39 1.12 47.36 20.70
C SER A 39 1.41 45.84 20.88
N GLU A 40 2.64 45.32 21.03
CA GLU A 40 3.56 45.34 22.20
C GLU A 40 3.29 44.20 23.23
N THR A 41 4.26 43.56 23.92
CA THR A 41 5.74 43.76 23.98
C THR A 41 6.50 42.54 24.55
N SER A 42 7.78 42.36 24.15
CA SER A 42 9.03 41.80 24.80
C SER A 42 8.96 40.73 25.93
N SER A 43 9.95 39.86 26.22
CA SER A 43 11.43 40.04 26.41
C SER A 43 12.10 38.66 26.72
N THR A 44 13.41 38.37 26.65
CA THR A 44 14.64 39.05 26.17
C THR A 44 15.80 38.02 25.97
N LYS A 45 16.91 38.47 25.37
CA LYS A 45 18.20 37.83 25.00
C LYS A 45 19.05 37.11 26.10
N THR A 46 20.03 36.31 25.62
CA THR A 46 21.49 36.65 25.71
C THR A 46 22.28 36.14 24.48
N GLU A 47 23.31 36.90 24.06
CA GLU A 47 24.29 36.63 22.97
C GLU A 47 25.47 35.76 23.50
N ASP A 48 26.46 35.21 22.77
CA ASP A 48 27.27 35.56 21.57
C ASP A 48 27.87 34.25 20.95
N THR A 49 28.49 34.11 19.75
CA THR A 49 29.28 35.00 18.87
C THR A 49 29.21 34.61 17.37
N ALA A 50 29.25 35.63 16.50
CA ALA A 50 29.88 35.74 15.15
C ALA A 50 29.79 34.65 14.03
N ASN A 51 29.26 35.11 12.89
CA ASN A 51 29.63 34.81 11.48
C ASN A 51 29.29 33.44 10.83
N ASN A 52 28.13 33.40 10.16
CA ASN A 52 28.08 33.01 8.74
C ASN A 52 26.96 33.77 8.00
N SER A 53 27.22 34.22 6.78
CA SER A 53 26.38 35.18 6.04
C SER A 53 25.07 34.57 5.48
N ASP A 54 23.96 35.31 5.62
CA ASP A 54 22.62 34.93 5.15
C ASP A 54 22.56 34.61 3.64
N LYS A 55 22.56 33.32 3.32
CA LYS A 55 22.30 32.82 1.97
C LYS A 55 20.78 32.72 1.75
N LYS A 56 20.15 33.88 1.51
CA LYS A 56 18.70 33.98 1.23
C LYS A 56 18.33 33.05 0.06
N LEU A 57 17.21 32.32 0.18
CA LEU A 57 16.69 31.49 -0.91
C LEU A 57 16.44 32.35 -2.15
N LYS A 58 16.75 31.80 -3.33
CA LYS A 58 16.48 32.45 -4.61
C LYS A 58 15.00 32.33 -4.95
N ASP A 59 14.41 33.42 -5.40
CA ASP A 59 13.03 33.45 -5.88
C ASP A 59 12.88 32.68 -7.19
N GLY A 60 11.75 31.98 -7.35
CA GLY A 60 11.48 31.11 -8.51
C GLY A 60 10.64 29.89 -8.16
N GLU A 61 10.29 29.08 -9.18
CA GLU A 61 9.64 27.78 -8.99
C GLU A 61 10.69 26.65 -9.04
N TYR A 62 10.67 25.76 -8.05
CA TYR A 62 11.64 24.67 -7.92
C TYR A 62 10.92 23.34 -7.68
N GLU A 63 11.21 22.33 -8.49
CA GLU A 63 10.64 20.99 -8.32
C GLU A 63 11.56 20.06 -7.54
N GLY A 64 11.00 19.27 -6.63
CA GLY A 64 11.72 18.26 -5.86
C GLY A 64 10.90 16.98 -5.74
N SER A 65 11.56 15.83 -5.85
CA SER A 65 10.93 14.52 -5.87
C SER A 65 11.50 13.59 -4.80
N ALA A 66 10.64 12.84 -4.12
CA ALA A 66 11.02 11.86 -3.11
C ALA A 66 10.13 10.61 -3.21
N LYS A 67 10.64 9.47 -2.72
CA LYS A 67 9.89 8.22 -2.70
C LYS A 67 8.98 8.18 -1.47
N GLY A 68 7.67 8.16 -1.70
CA GLY A 68 6.63 7.91 -0.71
C GLY A 68 6.23 6.43 -0.64
N TYR A 69 5.05 6.17 -0.08
CA TYR A 69 4.53 4.82 0.10
C TYR A 69 4.04 4.22 -1.23
N GLY A 70 3.41 5.03 -2.09
CA GLY A 70 2.86 4.61 -3.37
C GLY A 70 3.82 4.72 -4.56
N GLY A 71 4.97 5.36 -4.39
CA GLY A 71 5.97 5.52 -5.46
C GLY A 71 6.72 6.84 -5.38
N GLU A 72 7.03 7.42 -6.55
CA GLU A 72 7.61 8.77 -6.60
C GLU A 72 6.53 9.83 -6.38
N LEU A 73 6.85 10.81 -5.55
CA LEU A 73 6.04 11.98 -5.24
C LEU A 73 6.87 13.22 -5.58
N THR A 74 6.33 14.08 -6.45
CA THR A 74 6.97 15.32 -6.90
C THR A 74 6.16 16.54 -6.44
N VAL A 75 6.84 17.52 -5.86
CA VAL A 75 6.27 18.83 -5.51
C VAL A 75 6.98 19.95 -6.25
N ARG A 76 6.26 21.04 -6.49
CA ARG A 76 6.79 22.31 -6.95
C ARG A 76 6.63 23.34 -5.83
N VAL A 77 7.73 23.94 -5.42
CA VAL A 77 7.79 24.97 -4.39
C VAL A 77 8.04 26.31 -5.07
N THR A 78 7.19 27.30 -4.77
CA THR A 78 7.37 28.68 -5.24
C THR A 78 8.03 29.49 -4.15
N ILE A 79 9.17 30.11 -4.45
CA ILE A 79 9.87 31.04 -3.55
C ILE A 79 9.63 32.48 -4.00
N LYS A 80 9.21 33.33 -3.07
CA LYS A 80 9.10 34.79 -3.22
C LYS A 80 9.66 35.49 -2.00
N ASP A 81 10.40 36.57 -2.21
CA ASP A 81 11.12 37.31 -1.17
C ASP A 81 12.00 36.40 -0.28
N GLY A 82 12.54 35.31 -0.84
CA GLY A 82 13.30 34.28 -0.15
C GLY A 82 12.50 33.41 0.83
N LYS A 83 11.18 33.35 0.68
CA LYS A 83 10.26 32.54 1.51
C LYS A 83 9.42 31.60 0.66
N ILE A 84 8.96 30.50 1.27
CA ILE A 84 7.98 29.58 0.70
C ILE A 84 6.64 30.33 0.54
N ALA A 85 6.26 30.60 -0.70
CA ALA A 85 5.01 31.28 -1.05
C ALA A 85 3.89 30.31 -1.42
N ASP A 86 4.24 29.14 -1.98
CA ASP A 86 3.29 28.10 -2.42
C ASP A 86 4.00 26.74 -2.50
N ILE A 87 3.27 25.64 -2.27
CA ILE A 87 3.74 24.27 -2.50
C ILE A 87 2.61 23.49 -3.19
N LYS A 88 2.82 23.13 -4.45
CA LYS A 88 1.89 22.30 -5.23
C LYS A 88 2.44 20.89 -5.40
N VAL A 89 1.62 19.87 -5.21
CA VAL A 89 1.98 18.50 -5.60
C VAL A 89 1.76 18.35 -7.12
N VAL A 90 2.83 17.98 -7.83
CA VAL A 90 2.84 17.85 -9.30
C VAL A 90 2.42 16.44 -9.72
N SER A 91 2.88 15.43 -8.99
CA SER A 91 2.52 14.03 -9.20
C SER A 91 2.71 13.22 -7.93
N HIS A 92 1.86 12.20 -7.71
CA HIS A 92 2.02 11.20 -6.66
C HIS A 92 1.26 9.92 -7.03
N ASN A 93 1.72 8.78 -6.50
CA ASN A 93 1.03 7.49 -6.60
C ASN A 93 0.51 6.98 -5.23
N GLU A 94 0.53 7.85 -4.21
CA GLU A 94 0.10 7.54 -2.83
C GLU A 94 -1.39 7.15 -2.75
N THR A 95 -1.73 6.23 -1.85
CA THR A 95 -3.12 5.88 -1.53
C THR A 95 -3.90 7.14 -1.11
N PRO A 96 -5.12 7.39 -1.66
CA PRO A 96 -5.83 8.65 -1.46
C PRO A 96 -6.03 9.07 0.00
N GLU A 97 -6.29 8.11 0.90
CA GLU A 97 -6.47 8.38 2.34
C GLU A 97 -5.18 8.86 3.02
N TYR A 98 -4.06 8.16 2.80
CA TYR A 98 -2.76 8.54 3.36
C TYR A 98 -2.24 9.84 2.74
N PHE A 99 -2.48 10.07 1.45
CA PHE A 99 -2.14 11.34 0.81
C PHE A 99 -2.96 12.50 1.39
N LYS A 100 -4.28 12.35 1.50
CA LYS A 100 -5.16 13.36 2.10
C LYS A 100 -4.73 13.70 3.53
N ALA A 101 -4.42 12.69 4.35
CA ALA A 101 -3.91 12.89 5.70
C ALA A 101 -2.55 13.63 5.72
N ALA A 102 -1.59 13.19 4.90
CA ALA A 102 -0.26 13.78 4.86
C ALA A 102 -0.20 15.18 4.23
N SER A 103 -1.07 15.50 3.26
CA SER A 103 -1.07 16.79 2.54
C SER A 103 -1.31 18.00 3.44
N ALA A 104 -1.99 17.81 4.59
CA ALA A 104 -2.23 18.85 5.59
C ALA A 104 -0.94 19.49 6.15
N ILE A 105 0.21 18.83 6.04
CA ILE A 105 1.49 19.40 6.48
C ILE A 105 1.98 20.52 5.55
N LEU A 106 1.54 20.57 4.29
CA LEU A 106 2.01 21.56 3.30
C LEU A 106 1.60 22.98 3.68
N ASP A 107 0.35 23.18 4.10
CA ASP A 107 -0.13 24.47 4.62
C ASP A 107 0.67 24.92 5.85
N THR A 108 1.05 23.96 6.69
CA THR A 108 1.90 24.20 7.87
C THR A 108 3.32 24.60 7.46
N MET A 109 3.88 24.00 6.40
CA MET A 109 5.20 24.36 5.87
C MET A 109 5.23 25.78 5.29
N ILE A 110 4.19 26.15 4.53
CA ILE A 110 4.03 27.49 3.95
C ILE A 110 3.88 28.52 5.09
N LYS A 111 2.94 28.27 6.01
CA LYS A 111 2.65 29.17 7.15
C LYS A 111 3.86 29.42 8.05
N ASN A 112 4.64 28.37 8.33
CA ASN A 112 5.80 28.46 9.22
C ASN A 112 7.12 28.71 8.47
N ASN A 113 7.09 28.83 7.14
CA ASN A 113 8.25 29.00 6.26
C ASN A 113 9.38 27.97 6.53
N THR A 114 9.00 26.70 6.73
CA THR A 114 9.95 25.59 7.01
C THR A 114 9.43 24.29 6.40
N PHE A 115 10.32 23.45 5.87
CA PHE A 115 9.97 22.08 5.46
C PHE A 115 10.00 21.10 6.65
N ASP A 116 10.58 21.50 7.79
CA ASP A 116 10.67 20.67 8.99
C ASP A 116 9.46 20.88 9.91
N VAL A 117 8.39 20.17 9.59
CA VAL A 117 7.12 20.12 10.34
C VAL A 117 6.85 18.68 10.81
N ASP A 118 5.98 18.49 11.82
CA ASP A 118 5.67 17.16 12.33
C ASP A 118 4.95 16.29 11.29
N ALA A 119 5.25 14.99 11.29
CA ALA A 119 4.63 14.02 10.40
C ALA A 119 3.29 13.54 10.95
N VAL A 120 2.31 13.29 10.08
CA VAL A 120 0.97 12.85 10.51
C VAL A 120 1.00 11.39 10.93
N SER A 121 0.47 11.09 12.12
CA SER A 121 0.31 9.72 12.63
C SER A 121 -0.56 8.90 11.68
N GLY A 122 -0.10 7.71 11.30
CA GLY A 122 -0.77 6.86 10.31
C GLY A 122 -0.46 7.19 8.84
N ALA A 123 0.11 8.37 8.54
CA ALA A 123 0.54 8.77 7.19
C ALA A 123 2.02 9.20 7.15
N THR A 124 2.83 8.61 8.02
CA THR A 124 4.21 9.06 8.32
C THR A 124 5.17 8.91 7.15
N ILE A 125 5.06 7.85 6.35
CA ILE A 125 5.91 7.64 5.17
C ILE A 125 5.63 8.72 4.11
N THR A 126 4.36 8.92 3.78
CA THR A 126 3.91 9.96 2.84
C THR A 126 4.25 11.37 3.32
N SER A 127 4.08 11.64 4.62
CA SER A 127 4.49 12.91 5.25
C SER A 127 5.98 13.17 5.08
N ASN A 128 6.82 12.17 5.36
CA ASN A 128 8.28 12.29 5.22
C ASN A 128 8.72 12.42 3.74
N ALA A 129 7.97 11.83 2.80
CA ALA A 129 8.19 12.04 1.37
C ALA A 129 7.90 13.48 0.96
N LEU A 130 6.77 14.06 1.40
CA LEU A 130 6.46 15.48 1.20
C LEU A 130 7.55 16.40 1.79
N LYS A 131 7.95 16.18 3.05
CA LYS A 131 9.09 16.91 3.68
C LYS A 131 10.36 16.82 2.84
N SER A 132 10.70 15.63 2.35
CA SER A 132 11.91 15.37 1.55
C SER A 132 11.84 15.96 0.14
N ALA A 133 10.66 15.99 -0.48
CA ALA A 133 10.43 16.57 -1.79
C ALA A 133 10.56 18.10 -1.72
N VAL A 134 9.93 18.73 -0.73
CA VAL A 134 10.07 20.18 -0.45
C VAL A 134 11.52 20.54 -0.11
N SER A 135 12.17 19.77 0.77
CA SER A 135 13.61 19.91 1.10
C SER A 135 14.50 19.95 -0.16
N LYS A 136 14.32 19.02 -1.10
CA LYS A 136 15.08 19.00 -2.36
C LYS A 136 14.81 20.20 -3.28
N ALA A 137 13.56 20.69 -3.31
CA ALA A 137 13.22 21.91 -4.02
C ALA A 137 13.92 23.14 -3.39
N LEU A 138 13.99 23.22 -2.06
CA LEU A 138 14.70 24.29 -1.34
C LEU A 138 16.22 24.25 -1.57
N ILE A 139 16.83 23.06 -1.65
CA ILE A 139 18.26 22.93 -2.02
C ILE A 139 18.49 23.49 -3.45
N LYS A 140 17.60 23.22 -4.41
CA LYS A 140 17.65 23.83 -5.75
C LYS A 140 17.44 25.35 -5.71
N ALA A 141 16.64 25.86 -4.79
CA ALA A 141 16.48 27.29 -4.50
C ALA A 141 17.71 27.93 -3.80
N GLY A 142 18.73 27.14 -3.46
CA GLY A 142 19.99 27.62 -2.88
C GLY A 142 20.15 27.41 -1.38
N ALA A 143 19.25 26.65 -0.73
CA ALA A 143 19.43 26.22 0.66
C ALA A 143 20.72 25.40 0.82
N ASP A 144 21.36 25.51 1.98
CA ASP A 144 22.56 24.74 2.29
C ASP A 144 22.23 23.26 2.56
N GLU A 145 22.83 22.36 1.75
CA GLU A 145 22.54 20.93 1.76
C GLU A 145 22.91 20.25 3.10
N ASN A 146 23.93 20.74 3.81
CA ASN A 146 24.34 20.18 5.10
C ASN A 146 23.34 20.57 6.20
N THR A 147 22.93 21.84 6.20
CA THR A 147 21.97 22.41 7.16
C THR A 147 20.62 21.73 7.03
N VAL A 148 20.15 21.52 5.80
CA VAL A 148 18.92 20.79 5.49
C VAL A 148 19.04 19.30 5.88
N ALA A 149 20.20 18.67 5.66
CA ALA A 149 20.43 17.28 6.04
C ALA A 149 20.50 17.08 7.57
N ASP A 150 20.91 18.08 8.35
CA ASP A 150 20.92 18.01 9.81
C ASP A 150 19.54 18.27 10.44
N GLN A 151 18.72 19.14 9.84
CA GLN A 151 17.31 19.30 10.23
C GLN A 151 16.52 17.98 10.05
N LEU A 152 16.69 17.29 8.91
CA LEU A 152 16.08 15.98 8.66
C LEU A 152 16.49 14.88 9.67
N LYS A 153 17.69 14.99 10.28
CA LYS A 153 18.13 14.08 11.35
C LYS A 153 17.50 14.41 12.71
N ASN A 154 17.25 15.68 12.99
CA ASN A 154 16.72 16.11 14.29
C ASN A 154 15.22 15.86 14.46
N SER A 155 14.39 15.96 13.41
CA SER A 155 13.00 15.49 13.51
C SER A 155 12.88 13.96 13.66
N SER A 156 13.95 13.21 13.37
CA SER A 156 14.03 11.77 13.67
C SER A 156 14.44 11.46 15.12
N SER A 157 14.96 12.42 15.90
CA SER A 157 15.50 12.18 17.25
C SER A 157 14.52 12.50 18.39
N LYS A 158 13.51 13.36 18.15
CA LYS A 158 12.47 13.69 19.14
C LYS A 158 11.53 12.53 19.52
N ILE A 159 11.53 11.42 18.77
CA ILE A 159 10.68 10.24 19.03
C ILE A 159 11.20 9.40 20.23
N SER A 160 12.41 9.66 20.73
CA SER A 160 13.05 8.79 21.74
C SER A 160 12.68 9.07 23.22
N LYS A 161 11.85 10.08 23.52
CA LYS A 161 11.48 10.43 24.91
C LYS A 161 10.01 10.84 25.04
N GLY A 162 9.13 9.84 25.07
CA GLY A 162 7.71 9.94 25.41
C GLY A 162 7.11 8.54 25.52
N ASP A 163 6.50 8.25 26.66
CA ASP A 163 5.61 7.10 26.91
C ASP A 163 6.15 5.69 26.64
N ASN A 164 7.19 5.33 27.39
CA ASN A 164 7.43 3.94 27.75
C ASN A 164 6.46 3.51 28.89
N SER A 165 5.16 3.51 28.61
CA SER A 165 4.14 2.90 29.49
C SER A 165 3.16 2.07 28.67
N GLY A 166 3.10 0.77 28.95
CA GLY A 166 2.26 -0.14 28.18
C GLY A 166 0.80 -0.12 28.63
N ASN A 167 -0.11 0.23 27.74
CA ASN A 167 -1.38 -0.49 27.67
C ASN A 167 -1.84 -0.69 26.21
N SER A 168 -2.47 -1.82 25.96
CA SER A 168 -2.75 -2.33 24.61
C SER A 168 -4.13 -1.92 24.10
N VAL A 169 -4.20 -1.45 22.85
CA VAL A 169 -5.42 -1.57 22.02
C VAL A 169 -5.09 -2.37 20.76
N ALA A 170 -4.70 -3.63 20.98
CA ALA A 170 -4.76 -4.69 19.97
C ALA A 170 -5.94 -5.59 20.35
N GLY A 171 -7.11 -5.41 19.71
CA GLY A 171 -8.34 -6.00 20.23
C GLY A 171 -9.59 -5.91 19.34
N ARG A 172 -9.50 -6.41 18.10
CA ARG A 172 -10.57 -6.93 17.20
C ARG A 172 -9.88 -7.14 15.84
N TYR A 173 -9.70 -8.34 15.29
CA TYR A 173 -10.41 -9.61 15.46
C TYR A 173 -9.55 -10.72 16.12
N GLY A 174 -10.18 -11.77 16.67
CA GLY A 174 -9.51 -12.90 17.36
C GLY A 174 -8.81 -13.88 16.39
N ARG A 175 -7.73 -14.58 16.73
CA ARG A 175 -7.43 -15.48 17.87
C ARG A 175 -8.18 -16.82 17.89
N GLY A 176 -7.67 -17.78 17.13
CA GLY A 176 -7.54 -19.17 17.62
C GLY A 176 -6.40 -19.27 18.64
N LYS A 177 -6.53 -20.14 19.66
CA LYS A 177 -5.58 -20.24 20.79
C LYS A 177 -4.52 -21.34 20.56
N GLY A 178 -3.26 -21.05 20.92
CA GLY A 178 -2.20 -22.06 21.07
C GLY A 178 -0.93 -21.49 21.72
N LEU A 179 -0.65 -21.90 22.96
CA LEU A 179 0.60 -21.70 23.72
C LEU A 179 1.27 -20.31 23.73
N ARG A 180 0.85 -19.47 24.68
CA ARG A 180 1.79 -18.61 25.43
C ARG A 180 2.19 -19.31 26.74
N ARG A 181 3.34 -19.99 26.76
CA ARG A 181 4.16 -20.26 27.96
C ARG A 181 5.64 -20.24 27.56
N HIS A 182 6.53 -19.95 28.52
CA HIS A 182 7.96 -19.70 28.35
C HIS A 182 8.36 -18.36 27.70
N MET A 183 8.04 -17.28 28.42
CA MET A 183 9.00 -16.17 28.54
C MET A 183 9.76 -16.39 29.86
N ARG A 184 11.11 -16.35 29.81
CA ARG A 184 12.14 -16.37 30.88
C ARG A 184 13.14 -17.53 30.76
N GLY A 185 14.30 -17.22 30.15
CA GLY A 185 15.49 -18.06 29.99
C GLY A 185 16.45 -17.40 28.99
N GLY A 186 17.76 -17.44 29.23
CA GLY A 186 18.81 -16.67 28.51
C GLY A 186 18.67 -16.65 26.97
N SER A 187 18.97 -15.55 26.29
CA SER A 187 20.31 -14.96 26.18
C SER A 187 21.36 -15.98 25.73
N GLU A 188 21.53 -16.15 24.41
CA GLU A 188 22.80 -15.85 23.73
C GLU A 188 22.70 -15.88 22.19
N ASN A 189 23.62 -15.16 21.53
CA ASN A 189 23.93 -15.20 20.09
C ASN A 189 22.85 -14.80 19.06
N SER A 190 22.63 -13.49 18.93
CA SER A 190 22.51 -12.79 17.63
C SER A 190 22.71 -11.27 17.77
N THR A 191 23.84 -10.87 18.35
CA THR A 191 24.31 -9.47 18.37
C THR A 191 25.29 -9.22 17.23
N GLY A 192 25.31 -8.00 16.69
CA GLY A 192 26.21 -7.63 15.59
C GLY A 192 27.68 -7.87 15.97
N GLY A 193 28.43 -8.53 15.10
CA GLY A 193 29.77 -9.03 15.40
C GLY A 193 30.75 -7.92 15.79
N ILE A 194 30.97 -7.75 17.09
CA ILE A 194 32.10 -7.01 17.64
C ILE A 194 33.34 -7.87 17.42
N ALA A 195 34.31 -7.38 16.65
CA ALA A 195 35.63 -7.99 16.58
C ALA A 195 36.35 -7.82 17.93
N ARG A 196 36.15 -8.78 18.84
CA ARG A 196 36.93 -8.88 20.09
C ARG A 196 38.34 -9.35 19.73
N ILE A 197 39.31 -8.45 19.81
CA ILE A 197 40.73 -8.80 19.73
C ILE A 197 41.09 -9.61 20.99
N PRO A 198 41.60 -10.84 20.88
CA PRO A 198 42.02 -11.62 22.04
C PRO A 198 43.17 -10.92 22.80
N ARG A 199 43.22 -11.07 24.14
CA ARG A 199 44.37 -10.58 24.92
C ARG A 199 45.68 -11.18 24.37
N GLY A 200 46.72 -10.34 24.22
CA GLY A 200 48.00 -10.74 23.62
C GLY A 200 48.02 -10.79 22.08
N SER A 201 46.95 -10.34 21.41
CA SER A 201 46.91 -10.13 19.95
C SER A 201 46.93 -8.64 19.61
N TYR A 202 47.58 -8.28 18.51
CA TYR A 202 47.60 -6.92 17.95
C TYR A 202 47.06 -6.94 16.52
N LEU A 203 46.76 -5.76 15.96
CA LEU A 203 46.45 -5.64 14.54
C LEU A 203 47.75 -5.37 13.80
N ARG A 204 48.16 -6.25 12.87
CA ARG A 204 49.30 -5.98 11.99
C ARG A 204 48.97 -4.85 11.02
N ASP A 205 49.99 -4.05 10.72
CA ASP A 205 49.88 -2.97 9.74
C ASP A 205 49.71 -3.53 8.33
N GLY A 206 48.97 -2.80 7.48
CA GLY A 206 48.65 -3.23 6.12
C GLY A 206 47.23 -2.86 5.67
N VAL A 207 46.86 -3.28 4.45
CA VAL A 207 45.54 -3.00 3.86
C VAL A 207 44.74 -4.28 3.73
N PHE A 208 43.61 -4.35 4.45
CA PHE A 208 42.76 -5.53 4.54
C PHE A 208 41.41 -5.29 3.89
N THR A 209 40.92 -6.26 3.11
CA THR A 209 39.58 -6.14 2.51
C THR A 209 38.52 -6.88 3.30
N GLY A 210 37.37 -6.24 3.48
CA GLY A 210 36.25 -6.79 4.22
C GLY A 210 34.92 -6.58 3.51
N ARG A 211 33.93 -7.39 3.87
CA ARG A 211 32.59 -7.43 3.27
C ARG A 211 31.51 -7.43 4.35
N GLY A 212 30.42 -6.74 4.08
CA GLY A 212 29.21 -6.72 4.90
C GLY A 212 27.99 -6.52 4.03
N ILE A 213 26.79 -6.66 4.60
CA ILE A 213 25.53 -6.58 3.87
C ILE A 213 24.75 -5.37 4.37
N GLY A 214 24.50 -4.42 3.47
CA GLY A 214 23.69 -3.22 3.71
C GLY A 214 22.20 -3.46 3.42
N TYR A 215 21.48 -2.39 3.09
CA TYR A 215 20.05 -2.42 2.78
C TYR A 215 19.72 -3.03 1.41
N ARG A 216 20.56 -2.79 0.38
CA ARG A 216 20.34 -3.23 -1.01
C ARG A 216 21.39 -4.22 -1.52
N GLY A 217 22.45 -4.49 -0.76
CA GLY A 217 23.36 -5.59 -1.11
C GLY A 217 24.71 -5.53 -0.39
N SER A 218 25.73 -6.11 -1.02
CA SER A 218 27.06 -6.20 -0.44
C SER A 218 27.78 -4.85 -0.45
N ILE A 219 28.40 -4.50 0.68
CA ILE A 219 29.36 -3.40 0.81
C ILE A 219 30.75 -4.05 0.96
N LYS A 220 31.70 -3.62 0.14
CA LYS A 220 33.12 -4.05 0.20
C LYS A 220 33.99 -2.85 0.55
N VAL A 221 34.89 -3.02 1.51
CA VAL A 221 35.84 -1.98 1.95
C VAL A 221 37.29 -2.48 1.89
N ALA A 222 38.22 -1.54 1.81
CA ALA A 222 39.61 -1.71 2.18
C ALA A 222 39.88 -0.87 3.44
N VAL A 223 40.40 -1.50 4.49
CA VAL A 223 40.76 -0.88 5.76
C VAL A 223 42.27 -0.89 5.86
N THR A 224 42.87 0.30 6.01
CA THR A 224 44.30 0.44 6.30
C THR A 224 44.50 0.43 7.80
N ILE A 225 45.31 -0.50 8.30
CA ILE A 225 45.80 -0.53 9.67
C ILE A 225 47.19 0.09 9.70
N LYS A 226 47.43 1.00 10.66
CA LYS A 226 48.75 1.53 11.01
C LYS A 226 48.90 1.64 12.53
N ASN A 227 50.05 1.28 13.07
CA ASN A 227 50.35 1.24 14.50
C ASN A 227 49.23 0.54 15.31
N GLY A 228 48.72 -0.59 14.80
CA GLY A 228 47.65 -1.36 15.46
C GLY A 228 46.26 -0.72 15.48
N LYS A 229 46.01 0.34 14.71
CA LYS A 229 44.74 1.08 14.64
C LYS A 229 44.27 1.28 13.20
N ILE A 230 42.98 1.49 12.99
CA ILE A 230 42.41 1.87 11.70
C ILE A 230 42.91 3.27 11.32
N ALA A 231 43.83 3.34 10.35
CA ALA A 231 44.35 4.60 9.80
C ALA A 231 43.43 5.18 8.72
N GLY A 232 42.65 4.33 8.04
CA GLY A 232 41.68 4.78 7.03
C GLY A 232 40.80 3.66 6.50
N VAL A 233 39.63 4.02 5.97
CA VAL A 233 38.68 3.10 5.34
C VAL A 233 38.25 3.65 3.99
N ARG A 234 38.47 2.88 2.93
CA ARG A 234 38.03 3.18 1.56
C ARG A 234 36.94 2.20 1.15
N VAL A 235 35.78 2.69 0.78
CA VAL A 235 34.74 1.87 0.14
C VAL A 235 35.24 1.46 -1.25
N LEU A 236 35.23 0.16 -1.54
CA LEU A 236 35.62 -0.41 -2.83
C LEU A 236 34.42 -0.60 -3.75
N SER A 237 33.29 -1.03 -3.20
CA SER A 237 32.01 -1.15 -3.91
C SER A 237 30.84 -1.19 -2.93
N HIS A 238 29.66 -0.77 -3.38
CA HIS A 238 28.39 -0.94 -2.67
C HIS A 238 27.24 -1.04 -3.69
N SER A 239 26.11 -1.59 -3.25
CA SER A 239 24.84 -1.61 -4.03
C SER A 239 23.75 -0.75 -3.38
N GLU A 240 24.14 0.07 -2.40
CA GLU A 240 23.26 0.88 -1.55
C GLU A 240 22.76 2.17 -2.22
N ASP A 241 21.52 2.58 -1.90
CA ASP A 241 20.92 3.82 -2.38
C ASP A 241 21.39 5.08 -1.62
N ASN A 242 21.33 6.21 -2.32
CA ASN A 242 21.34 7.53 -1.69
C ASN A 242 19.90 7.93 -1.29
N PRO A 243 19.71 8.65 -0.16
CA PRO A 243 20.74 9.24 0.69
C PRO A 243 21.33 8.29 1.74
N TYR A 244 20.76 7.10 1.94
CA TYR A 244 21.10 6.19 3.04
C TYR A 244 22.58 5.82 3.12
N PHE A 245 23.22 5.52 1.99
CA PHE A 245 24.66 5.24 1.99
C PHE A 245 25.50 6.48 2.28
N SER A 246 25.08 7.66 1.80
CA SER A 246 25.74 8.93 2.11
C SER A 246 25.72 9.20 3.62
N TRP A 247 24.59 8.97 4.28
CA TRP A 247 24.48 9.07 5.74
C TRP A 247 25.37 8.04 6.45
N ALA A 248 25.35 6.78 6.00
CA ALA A 248 26.20 5.72 6.55
C ALA A 248 27.71 6.01 6.43
N LYS A 249 28.18 6.70 5.37
CA LYS A 249 29.60 7.10 5.22
C LYS A 249 30.13 7.94 6.39
N SER A 250 29.29 8.58 7.19
CA SER A 250 29.74 9.27 8.42
C SER A 250 30.45 8.34 9.42
N ILE A 251 30.15 7.03 9.40
CA ILE A 251 30.85 6.00 10.18
C ILE A 251 32.33 5.93 9.85
N LEU A 252 32.74 6.21 8.60
CA LEU A 252 34.14 6.14 8.17
C LEU A 252 35.05 7.06 8.99
N ARG A 253 34.54 8.23 9.40
CA ARG A 253 35.29 9.16 10.29
C ARG A 253 35.29 8.69 11.75
N LYS A 254 34.21 8.03 12.22
CA LYS A 254 34.08 7.56 13.60
C LYS A 254 34.99 6.37 13.95
N VAL A 255 35.41 5.58 12.94
CA VAL A 255 36.22 4.36 13.14
C VAL A 255 37.73 4.58 13.02
N VAL A 256 38.19 5.71 12.47
CA VAL A 256 39.63 6.03 12.42
C VAL A 256 40.18 6.16 13.85
N ASN A 257 41.43 5.74 14.05
CA ASN A 257 42.12 5.60 15.33
C ASN A 257 41.50 4.59 16.32
N ARG A 258 40.47 3.81 15.92
CA ARG A 258 39.95 2.68 16.70
C ARG A 258 40.59 1.36 16.29
N THR A 259 40.43 0.34 17.13
CA THR A 259 40.84 -1.05 16.88
C THR A 259 39.72 -1.92 16.31
N ASN A 260 38.51 -1.37 16.12
CA ASN A 260 37.35 -2.01 15.51
C ASN A 260 36.30 -0.95 15.11
N ALA A 261 35.24 -1.37 14.40
CA ALA A 261 34.12 -0.52 14.01
C ALA A 261 32.94 -0.53 15.00
N ASN A 262 33.18 -0.73 16.30
CA ASN A 262 32.13 -0.61 17.31
C ASN A 262 31.75 0.87 17.51
N VAL A 263 30.82 1.34 16.68
CA VAL A 263 30.24 2.69 16.65
C VAL A 263 28.74 2.58 16.36
N ASP A 264 27.96 3.56 16.82
CA ASP A 264 26.52 3.56 16.60
C ASP A 264 26.15 3.70 15.13
N THR A 265 25.09 3.00 14.74
CA THR A 265 24.46 3.12 13.42
C THR A 265 23.85 4.52 13.24
N VAL A 266 23.83 5.01 12.00
CA VAL A 266 23.27 6.32 11.68
C VAL A 266 21.74 6.20 11.53
N SER A 267 20.98 7.01 12.27
CA SER A 267 19.51 7.07 12.18
C SER A 267 19.06 7.31 10.73
N GLY A 268 18.01 6.60 10.31
CA GLY A 268 17.54 6.61 8.92
C GLY A 268 18.39 5.75 7.95
N ALA A 269 19.62 5.38 8.30
CA ALA A 269 20.51 4.55 7.48
C ALA A 269 20.98 3.27 8.22
N THR A 270 20.12 2.71 9.08
CA THR A 270 20.49 1.65 10.03
C THR A 270 21.05 0.39 9.35
N TYR A 271 20.45 -0.05 8.24
CA TYR A 271 20.90 -1.25 7.51
C TYR A 271 22.21 -1.00 6.77
N SER A 272 22.31 0.09 6.01
CA SER A 272 23.56 0.53 5.35
C SER A 272 24.71 0.73 6.35
N SER A 273 24.40 1.26 7.53
CA SER A 273 25.33 1.42 8.65
C SER A 273 25.85 0.08 9.17
N ARG A 274 24.96 -0.87 9.43
CA ARG A 274 25.34 -2.23 9.88
C ARG A 274 26.18 -2.95 8.84
N GLY A 275 25.82 -2.85 7.57
CA GLY A 275 26.60 -3.41 6.47
C GLY A 275 28.01 -2.82 6.37
N LEU A 276 28.14 -1.50 6.52
CA LEU A 276 29.44 -0.83 6.50
C LEU A 276 30.29 -1.18 7.74
N ILE A 277 29.69 -1.19 8.94
CA ILE A 277 30.35 -1.62 10.19
C ILE A 277 30.82 -3.07 10.08
N SER A 278 29.97 -3.97 9.58
CA SER A 278 30.30 -5.38 9.34
C SER A 278 31.45 -5.52 8.36
N ALA A 279 31.46 -4.75 7.27
CA ALA A 279 32.53 -4.79 6.29
C ALA A 279 33.88 -4.33 6.88
N ILE A 280 33.87 -3.36 7.79
CA ILE A 280 35.09 -2.89 8.47
C ILE A 280 35.56 -3.91 9.52
N ASN A 281 34.65 -4.49 10.31
CA ASN A 281 35.01 -5.54 11.27
C ASN A 281 35.54 -6.82 10.60
N ASP A 282 35.01 -7.20 9.43
CA ASP A 282 35.52 -8.31 8.60
C ASP A 282 36.88 -8.02 7.95
N ALA A 283 37.24 -6.75 7.76
CA ALA A 283 38.61 -6.38 7.36
C ALA A 283 39.56 -6.42 8.56
N VAL A 284 39.13 -5.89 9.70
CA VAL A 284 39.91 -5.84 10.96
C VAL A 284 40.22 -7.24 11.49
N SER A 285 39.28 -8.18 11.43
CA SER A 285 39.51 -9.57 11.88
C SER A 285 40.66 -10.26 11.14
N LYS A 286 40.90 -9.91 9.87
CA LYS A 286 41.99 -10.44 9.02
C LYS A 286 43.35 -9.77 9.29
N ALA A 287 43.36 -8.71 10.09
CA ALA A 287 44.55 -8.04 10.56
C ALA A 287 45.03 -8.55 11.94
N VAL A 288 44.27 -9.41 12.63
CA VAL A 288 44.65 -9.90 13.97
C VAL A 288 45.82 -10.89 13.89
N THR A 289 46.91 -10.60 14.60
CA THR A 289 48.09 -11.47 14.79
C THR A 289 48.43 -11.61 16.27
N LYS A 290 49.11 -12.70 16.66
CA LYS A 290 49.64 -12.90 18.01
C LYS A 290 51.07 -12.35 18.11
N GLY A 291 51.51 -11.94 19.31
CA GLY A 291 52.85 -11.40 19.57
C GLY A 291 54.00 -12.42 19.45
N GLY A 292 55.14 -11.97 18.91
CA GLY A 292 56.39 -12.73 18.68
C GLY A 292 56.44 -13.31 17.25
N ASP A 293 57.39 -12.98 16.37
CA ASP A 293 58.83 -12.75 16.58
C ASP A 293 59.41 -11.83 15.48
N ASP A 294 60.42 -11.03 15.80
CA ASP A 294 61.12 -10.10 14.88
C ASP A 294 62.62 -10.46 14.83
N SER A 295 63.11 -10.99 13.71
CA SER A 295 64.54 -10.93 13.37
C SER A 295 64.79 -11.06 11.86
N VAL A 296 65.94 -10.56 11.42
CA VAL A 296 66.30 -10.21 10.03
C VAL A 296 67.62 -10.90 9.66
N ALA A 297 67.83 -11.16 8.35
CA ALA A 297 69.08 -11.63 7.73
C ALA A 297 69.43 -13.12 8.02
N ASP A 298 70.19 -13.86 7.20
CA ASP A 298 70.81 -13.62 5.88
C ASP A 298 71.15 -15.00 5.22
N GLY A 299 71.40 -15.03 3.90
CA GLY A 299 72.42 -15.89 3.27
C GLY A 299 72.19 -17.41 3.06
N GLY A 300 72.34 -17.84 1.79
CA GLY A 300 73.33 -18.90 1.48
C GLY A 300 72.88 -20.36 1.20
N HIS A 301 72.73 -20.69 -0.09
CA HIS A 301 73.21 -21.88 -0.84
C HIS A 301 73.33 -23.32 -0.24
N ASP A 302 72.88 -24.26 -1.10
CA ASP A 302 73.48 -25.56 -1.48
C ASP A 302 73.49 -26.83 -0.59
N ASN A 303 72.61 -27.76 -1.01
CA ASN A 303 72.93 -29.04 -1.69
C ASN A 303 73.37 -30.30 -0.90
N SER A 304 72.84 -31.45 -1.37
CA SER A 304 73.29 -32.85 -1.19
C SER A 304 73.17 -33.52 0.19
N GLY A 305 72.74 -34.80 0.20
CA GLY A 305 72.90 -35.69 1.36
C GLY A 305 71.86 -36.80 1.50
N ASN A 306 72.14 -37.99 0.95
CA ASN A 306 71.32 -39.20 1.09
C ASN A 306 71.63 -39.98 2.39
N GLY A 307 70.67 -40.73 2.95
CA GLY A 307 70.90 -41.72 4.01
C GLY A 307 69.72 -41.91 4.97
N GLY A 308 69.09 -43.09 5.00
CA GLY A 308 67.88 -43.35 5.79
C GLY A 308 67.99 -44.47 6.84
N LYS A 309 67.04 -44.47 7.79
CA LYS A 309 66.60 -45.66 8.55
C LYS A 309 65.28 -45.40 9.30
N LYS A 310 64.37 -46.38 9.27
CA LYS A 310 63.24 -46.62 10.21
C LYS A 310 63.65 -47.74 11.19
N PRO A 311 62.91 -48.08 12.29
CA PRO A 311 61.51 -47.77 12.70
C PRO A 311 61.41 -47.00 14.06
N ASP A 312 60.26 -46.72 14.72
CA ASP A 312 58.90 -46.25 14.30
C ASP A 312 58.12 -45.70 15.56
N ASP A 313 57.14 -46.45 16.10
CA ASP A 313 56.35 -46.31 17.37
C ASP A 313 55.99 -44.93 17.99
N ASN A 314 54.93 -44.33 17.44
CA ASN A 314 53.64 -44.09 18.14
C ASN A 314 53.60 -43.35 19.51
N LYS A 315 53.46 -42.01 19.50
CA LYS A 315 52.28 -41.25 20.04
C LYS A 315 52.47 -39.73 20.10
N GLY A 316 51.43 -38.99 19.71
CA GLY A 316 51.01 -37.72 20.33
C GLY A 316 51.79 -36.44 19.98
N GLY A 317 51.16 -35.56 19.20
CA GLY A 317 51.62 -34.18 18.98
C GLY A 317 50.82 -33.50 17.88
N GLY A 318 50.32 -32.28 18.12
CA GLY A 318 49.46 -31.56 17.16
C GLY A 318 50.10 -30.29 16.59
N LYS A 319 50.00 -30.14 15.26
CA LYS A 319 50.21 -28.91 14.45
C LYS A 319 51.65 -28.35 14.36
N PRO A 320 51.97 -27.45 13.39
CA PRO A 320 51.13 -26.83 12.35
C PRO A 320 51.68 -26.92 10.90
N ASP A 321 51.09 -26.08 10.04
CA ASP A 321 50.97 -26.00 8.57
C ASP A 321 50.96 -27.35 7.80
N ASP A 322 51.14 -27.43 6.46
CA ASP A 322 51.43 -26.41 5.43
C ASP A 322 50.41 -26.45 4.28
N ASN A 323 49.73 -25.34 4.03
CA ASN A 323 48.73 -25.23 2.97
C ASN A 323 49.33 -24.66 1.68
N LYS A 324 49.77 -25.54 0.76
CA LYS A 324 50.07 -25.20 -0.64
C LYS A 324 49.18 -25.96 -1.61
N GLY A 325 48.32 -25.22 -2.33
CA GLY A 325 47.74 -25.65 -3.59
C GLY A 325 46.76 -26.82 -3.53
N GLY A 326 45.55 -26.57 -3.01
CA GLY A 326 44.42 -27.48 -3.18
C GLY A 326 44.00 -27.62 -4.64
N LYS A 327 44.58 -28.60 -5.35
CA LYS A 327 43.94 -29.25 -6.50
C LYS A 327 42.70 -30.00 -6.00
N ASP A 328 41.68 -30.10 -6.83
CA ASP A 328 40.46 -30.83 -6.52
C ASP A 328 40.75 -32.31 -6.20
N THR A 329 40.61 -32.69 -4.93
CA THR A 329 40.44 -34.10 -4.56
C THR A 329 38.98 -34.51 -4.88
N PRO A 330 38.75 -35.64 -5.56
CA PRO A 330 37.40 -36.06 -5.87
C PRO A 330 36.62 -36.38 -4.58
N PRO A 331 35.32 -36.04 -4.49
CA PRO A 331 34.51 -36.38 -3.32
C PRO A 331 34.42 -37.92 -3.13
N PRO A 332 34.24 -38.40 -1.89
CA PRO A 332 34.15 -39.83 -1.59
C PRO A 332 33.00 -40.48 -2.37
N ALA A 333 33.14 -41.77 -2.68
CA ALA A 333 32.27 -42.49 -3.63
C ALA A 333 30.76 -42.32 -3.34
N VAL A 334 30.36 -42.37 -2.07
CA VAL A 334 28.96 -42.19 -1.64
C VAL A 334 28.39 -40.81 -2.04
N GLU A 335 29.17 -39.73 -1.90
CA GLU A 335 28.72 -38.39 -2.32
C GLU A 335 28.64 -38.25 -3.84
N LYS A 336 29.41 -39.04 -4.61
CA LYS A 336 29.30 -39.07 -6.08
C LYS A 336 28.01 -39.77 -6.53
N ASP A 337 27.66 -40.90 -5.93
CA ASP A 337 26.47 -41.67 -6.31
C ASP A 337 25.18 -40.92 -5.93
N GLU A 338 25.15 -40.26 -4.76
CA GLU A 338 24.05 -39.36 -4.38
C GLU A 338 23.91 -38.18 -5.36
N MET A 339 25.01 -37.51 -5.70
CA MET A 339 24.99 -36.39 -6.65
C MET A 339 24.56 -36.82 -8.05
N LYS A 340 24.98 -38.02 -8.50
CA LYS A 340 24.52 -38.60 -9.77
C LYS A 340 23.00 -38.75 -9.77
N LYS A 341 22.42 -39.36 -8.73
CA LYS A 341 20.96 -39.53 -8.61
C LYS A 341 20.21 -38.19 -8.61
N VAL A 342 20.72 -37.18 -7.91
CA VAL A 342 20.16 -35.81 -7.91
C VAL A 342 20.18 -35.21 -9.33
N ASN A 343 21.30 -35.34 -10.03
CA ASN A 343 21.46 -34.82 -11.40
C ASN A 343 20.59 -35.55 -12.42
N ASP A 344 20.46 -36.87 -12.31
CA ASP A 344 19.63 -37.67 -13.20
C ASP A 344 18.14 -37.30 -13.01
N ASN A 345 17.67 -37.14 -11.76
CA ASN A 345 16.33 -36.62 -11.45
C ASN A 345 16.09 -35.22 -12.06
N ALA A 346 17.06 -34.31 -11.94
CA ALA A 346 16.95 -32.94 -12.48
C ALA A 346 16.90 -32.94 -14.02
N ARG A 347 17.69 -33.80 -14.68
CA ARG A 347 17.72 -33.96 -16.14
C ARG A 347 16.46 -34.65 -16.67
N GLU A 348 15.92 -35.63 -15.95
CA GLU A 348 14.62 -36.24 -16.27
C GLU A 348 13.49 -35.20 -16.16
N LEU A 349 13.51 -34.37 -15.11
CA LEU A 349 12.52 -33.31 -14.94
C LEU A 349 12.66 -32.22 -16.01
N MET A 350 13.88 -31.86 -16.40
CA MET A 350 14.12 -30.99 -17.56
C MET A 350 13.55 -31.62 -18.84
N LYS A 351 13.88 -32.88 -19.15
CA LYS A 351 13.38 -33.59 -20.32
C LYS A 351 11.85 -33.63 -20.36
N LYS A 352 11.19 -33.83 -19.21
CA LYS A 352 9.72 -33.79 -19.08
C LYS A 352 9.11 -32.41 -19.40
N TYR A 353 9.85 -31.32 -19.17
CA TYR A 353 9.41 -29.96 -19.50
C TYR A 353 10.01 -29.40 -20.79
N THR A 354 10.96 -30.08 -21.45
CA THR A 354 11.35 -29.73 -22.81
C THR A 354 10.16 -29.97 -23.74
N LEU A 355 9.73 -28.92 -24.45
CA LEU A 355 8.61 -29.01 -25.38
C LEU A 355 9.08 -29.65 -26.70
N ASP A 356 8.94 -30.97 -26.77
CA ASP A 356 9.30 -31.76 -27.95
C ASP A 356 8.29 -31.61 -29.10
N GLY A 357 8.79 -31.68 -30.33
CA GLY A 357 8.02 -31.63 -31.58
C GLY A 357 8.17 -30.31 -32.32
N LYS A 358 7.23 -30.02 -33.23
CA LYS A 358 7.20 -28.73 -33.92
C LYS A 358 6.33 -27.71 -33.18
N PHE A 359 6.61 -26.44 -33.44
CA PHE A 359 5.83 -25.28 -33.03
C PHE A 359 5.04 -24.78 -34.25
N LEU A 360 3.81 -24.33 -34.04
CA LEU A 360 3.04 -23.66 -35.07
C LEU A 360 3.56 -22.24 -35.23
N ASP A 361 3.95 -21.86 -36.44
CA ASP A 361 4.39 -20.50 -36.76
C ASP A 361 3.24 -19.50 -36.54
N GLY A 362 3.54 -18.32 -35.99
CA GLY A 362 2.57 -17.29 -35.63
C GLY A 362 2.79 -16.71 -34.23
N LYS A 363 1.82 -15.91 -33.76
CA LYS A 363 1.86 -15.23 -32.46
C LYS A 363 1.03 -15.96 -31.40
N PHE A 364 1.60 -16.13 -30.22
CA PHE A 364 1.00 -16.81 -29.07
C PHE A 364 1.14 -15.97 -27.82
N VAL A 365 0.05 -15.82 -27.05
CA VAL A 365 0.04 -15.10 -25.78
C VAL A 365 0.09 -16.11 -24.64
N GLY A 366 1.12 -16.03 -23.80
CA GLY A 366 1.29 -16.89 -22.63
C GLY A 366 1.31 -16.09 -21.34
N GLN A 367 0.84 -16.70 -20.24
CA GLN A 367 0.57 -15.99 -18.98
C GLN A 367 1.20 -16.70 -17.77
N SER A 368 1.66 -15.93 -16.78
CA SER A 368 2.06 -16.46 -15.47
C SER A 368 2.13 -15.36 -14.40
N SER A 369 2.30 -15.73 -13.14
CA SER A 369 2.73 -14.83 -12.07
C SER A 369 4.23 -14.46 -12.16
N GLY A 370 4.59 -13.31 -11.57
CA GLY A 370 5.96 -12.87 -11.32
C GLY A 370 6.44 -13.16 -9.89
N TYR A 371 7.40 -12.39 -9.37
CA TYR A 371 7.70 -12.37 -7.92
C TYR A 371 6.51 -11.85 -7.10
N GLN A 372 5.75 -10.90 -7.67
CA GLN A 372 4.44 -10.52 -7.15
C GLN A 372 3.36 -11.47 -7.70
N GLU A 373 2.98 -12.48 -6.90
CA GLU A 373 1.99 -13.51 -7.28
C GLU A 373 0.55 -12.96 -7.51
N SER A 374 0.31 -11.72 -7.09
CA SER A 374 -0.94 -11.00 -7.27
C SER A 374 -1.12 -10.34 -8.64
N ILE A 375 -0.08 -10.25 -9.48
CA ILE A 375 -0.17 -9.52 -10.77
C ILE A 375 0.42 -10.36 -11.92
N VAL A 376 -0.29 -10.38 -13.04
CA VAL A 376 0.01 -11.24 -14.19
C VAL A 376 1.12 -10.64 -15.06
N ILE A 377 2.08 -11.49 -15.46
CA ILE A 377 2.97 -11.26 -16.59
C ILE A 377 2.33 -11.92 -17.82
N LYS A 378 2.10 -11.14 -18.89
CA LYS A 378 1.67 -11.65 -20.19
C LYS A 378 2.79 -11.42 -21.20
N SER A 379 3.23 -12.50 -21.83
CA SER A 379 4.14 -12.45 -22.97
C SER A 379 3.36 -12.60 -24.27
N GLU A 380 3.78 -11.90 -25.32
CA GLU A 380 3.45 -12.21 -26.70
C GLU A 380 4.70 -12.74 -27.39
N VAL A 381 4.63 -13.98 -27.89
CA VAL A 381 5.76 -14.73 -28.43
C VAL A 381 5.50 -15.05 -29.89
N THR A 382 6.43 -14.68 -30.76
CA THR A 382 6.37 -14.98 -32.20
C THR A 382 7.21 -16.21 -32.51
N PHE A 383 6.55 -17.25 -33.01
CA PHE A 383 7.15 -18.48 -33.50
C PHE A 383 7.32 -18.44 -35.02
N LYS A 384 8.49 -18.86 -35.49
CA LYS A 384 8.81 -18.96 -36.92
C LYS A 384 9.87 -20.00 -37.17
N ASN A 385 9.71 -20.82 -38.22
CA ASN A 385 10.65 -21.88 -38.59
C ASN A 385 11.06 -22.74 -37.38
N ASN A 386 10.09 -23.11 -36.55
CA ASN A 386 10.26 -23.91 -35.33
C ASN A 386 11.05 -23.25 -34.18
N LYS A 387 11.15 -21.92 -34.13
CA LYS A 387 11.95 -21.17 -33.15
C LYS A 387 11.18 -19.98 -32.61
N ILE A 388 11.56 -19.51 -31.42
CA ILE A 388 11.15 -18.19 -30.95
C ILE A 388 11.98 -17.13 -31.69
N GLU A 389 11.30 -16.33 -32.52
CA GLU A 389 11.87 -15.18 -33.24
C GLU A 389 11.79 -13.91 -32.37
N ASP A 390 10.63 -13.68 -31.74
CA ASP A 390 10.42 -12.51 -30.89
C ASP A 390 9.60 -12.77 -29.61
N ILE A 391 9.84 -11.93 -28.60
CA ILE A 391 9.20 -11.96 -27.29
C ILE A 391 8.96 -10.51 -26.84
N THR A 392 7.71 -10.15 -26.56
CA THR A 392 7.36 -8.89 -25.91
C THR A 392 6.52 -9.14 -24.65
N PHE A 393 6.42 -8.15 -23.77
CA PHE A 393 5.65 -8.24 -22.52
C PHE A 393 4.65 -7.08 -22.44
N PRO A 394 3.51 -7.15 -23.15
CA PRO A 394 2.48 -6.11 -23.14
C PRO A 394 1.88 -5.89 -21.73
N ILE A 395 1.96 -6.87 -20.84
CA ILE A 395 1.68 -6.70 -19.41
C ILE A 395 2.85 -7.29 -18.61
N TYR A 396 3.47 -6.47 -17.77
CA TYR A 396 4.53 -6.89 -16.86
C TYR A 396 4.09 -6.53 -15.43
N GLY A 397 3.52 -7.50 -14.73
CA GLY A 397 2.97 -7.31 -13.37
C GLY A 397 4.00 -7.30 -12.23
N ASP A 398 5.27 -7.60 -12.50
CA ASP A 398 6.30 -7.60 -11.47
C ASP A 398 6.93 -6.20 -11.30
N ASP A 399 7.75 -5.99 -10.25
CA ASP A 399 8.38 -4.70 -9.96
C ASP A 399 9.16 -4.17 -11.19
N PRO A 400 8.76 -3.02 -11.79
CA PRO A 400 9.41 -2.46 -12.97
C PRO A 400 10.90 -2.18 -12.79
N GLY A 401 11.37 -1.95 -11.56
CA GLY A 401 12.79 -1.73 -11.25
C GLY A 401 13.67 -2.95 -11.47
N TYR A 402 13.10 -4.16 -11.43
CA TYR A 402 13.81 -5.42 -11.72
C TYR A 402 13.71 -5.85 -13.19
N LYS A 403 12.76 -5.29 -13.96
CA LYS A 403 12.56 -5.67 -15.37
C LYS A 403 13.84 -5.57 -16.23
N PRO A 404 14.63 -4.48 -16.19
CA PRO A 404 15.85 -4.38 -17.02
C PRO A 404 16.91 -5.44 -16.69
N MET A 405 16.92 -5.94 -15.45
CA MET A 405 17.82 -7.00 -15.01
C MET A 405 17.29 -8.40 -15.40
N ALA A 406 15.97 -8.56 -15.48
CA ALA A 406 15.32 -9.79 -15.92
C ALA A 406 15.32 -9.94 -17.46
N ASP A 407 15.22 -8.82 -18.20
CA ASP A 407 15.28 -8.76 -19.67
C ASP A 407 16.57 -9.36 -20.26
N GLY A 408 17.65 -9.46 -19.46
CA GLY A 408 18.89 -10.14 -19.84
C GLY A 408 18.71 -11.61 -20.25
N ILE A 409 17.62 -12.27 -19.82
CA ILE A 409 17.32 -13.66 -20.23
C ILE A 409 16.83 -13.77 -21.68
N LEU A 410 16.27 -12.70 -22.25
CA LEU A 410 15.52 -12.76 -23.51
C LEU A 410 16.34 -13.23 -24.73
N PRO A 411 17.61 -12.83 -24.92
CA PRO A 411 18.44 -13.37 -26.00
C PRO A 411 18.64 -14.89 -25.93
N ILE A 412 18.56 -15.48 -24.72
CA ILE A 412 18.76 -16.92 -24.49
C ILE A 412 17.46 -17.70 -24.69
N LEU A 413 16.31 -17.07 -24.48
CA LEU A 413 14.99 -17.65 -24.79
C LEU A 413 14.69 -17.68 -26.30
N LYS A 414 15.43 -16.91 -27.12
CA LYS A 414 15.28 -16.89 -28.58
C LYS A 414 16.10 -17.99 -29.28
N GLY A 415 15.69 -18.35 -30.50
CA GLY A 415 16.43 -19.30 -31.36
C GLY A 415 16.42 -20.75 -30.86
N ASN A 416 17.42 -21.54 -31.28
CA ASN A 416 17.44 -23.00 -31.10
C ASN A 416 17.50 -23.44 -29.62
N ASN A 417 18.17 -22.67 -28.76
CA ASN A 417 18.39 -23.05 -27.35
C ASN A 417 17.22 -22.67 -26.44
N GLY A 418 16.25 -21.88 -26.94
CA GLY A 418 15.14 -21.33 -26.16
C GLY A 418 14.34 -22.40 -25.40
N MET A 419 14.05 -23.55 -26.03
CA MET A 419 13.28 -24.62 -25.37
C MET A 419 14.01 -25.27 -24.20
N LYS A 420 15.34 -25.46 -24.30
CA LYS A 420 16.16 -25.95 -23.18
C LYS A 420 16.15 -24.91 -22.04
N ALA A 421 16.37 -23.64 -22.37
CA ALA A 421 16.38 -22.54 -21.40
C ALA A 421 15.02 -22.40 -20.67
N LEU A 422 13.90 -22.48 -21.40
CA LEU A 422 12.56 -22.45 -20.81
C LEU A 422 12.31 -23.66 -19.89
N ALA A 423 12.73 -24.86 -20.30
CA ALA A 423 12.63 -26.06 -19.46
C ALA A 423 13.48 -25.94 -18.18
N THR A 424 14.71 -25.43 -18.27
CA THR A 424 15.57 -25.11 -17.11
C THR A 424 14.87 -24.14 -16.17
N MET A 425 14.32 -23.03 -16.68
CA MET A 425 13.60 -22.07 -15.84
C MET A 425 12.32 -22.67 -15.24
N LYS A 426 11.62 -23.56 -15.95
CA LYS A 426 10.46 -24.28 -15.39
C LYS A 426 10.87 -25.16 -14.20
N VAL A 427 11.99 -25.88 -14.31
CA VAL A 427 12.56 -26.69 -13.22
C VAL A 427 13.06 -25.82 -12.06
N PHE A 428 13.74 -24.70 -12.35
CA PHE A 428 14.14 -23.71 -11.35
C PHE A 428 12.95 -23.23 -10.50
N GLY A 429 11.84 -22.88 -11.15
CA GLY A 429 10.60 -22.49 -10.47
C GLY A 429 10.09 -23.61 -9.55
N ILE A 430 9.95 -24.83 -10.06
CA ILE A 430 9.47 -25.97 -9.28
C ILE A 430 10.36 -26.25 -8.04
N TYR A 431 11.68 -26.07 -8.17
CA TYR A 431 12.60 -26.27 -7.04
C TYR A 431 12.53 -25.11 -6.04
N LEU A 432 12.40 -23.87 -6.51
CA LEU A 432 12.19 -22.69 -5.67
C LEU A 432 10.91 -22.84 -4.84
N ASP A 433 9.79 -23.15 -5.51
CA ASP A 433 8.47 -23.29 -4.89
C ASP A 433 8.49 -24.42 -3.83
N LYS A 434 9.08 -25.58 -4.15
CA LYS A 434 9.24 -26.70 -3.20
C LYS A 434 10.07 -26.34 -1.96
N ILE A 435 11.22 -25.67 -2.15
CA ILE A 435 12.11 -25.31 -1.03
C ILE A 435 11.48 -24.20 -0.18
N TYR A 436 10.77 -23.25 -0.79
CA TYR A 436 10.14 -22.14 -0.07
C TYR A 436 8.91 -22.58 0.73
N SER A 437 8.10 -23.49 0.19
CA SER A 437 6.89 -23.98 0.86
C SER A 437 7.17 -25.01 1.96
N SER A 438 8.29 -25.73 1.95
CA SER A 438 8.57 -26.78 2.95
C SER A 438 8.88 -26.24 4.36
N ASP A 439 8.72 -27.09 5.37
CA ASP A 439 9.06 -26.77 6.77
C ASP A 439 10.57 -26.71 6.99
N ASN A 440 11.32 -27.62 6.36
CA ASN A 440 12.78 -27.68 6.40
C ASN A 440 13.37 -27.43 5.00
N MET A 441 13.70 -26.15 4.76
CA MET A 441 14.27 -25.68 3.50
C MET A 441 15.59 -26.36 3.15
N TYR A 442 16.43 -26.63 4.16
CA TYR A 442 17.73 -27.27 3.98
C TYR A 442 17.59 -28.73 3.53
N GLU A 443 16.83 -29.56 4.26
CA GLU A 443 16.63 -30.97 3.89
C GLU A 443 15.95 -31.11 2.52
N THR A 444 14.98 -30.23 2.23
CA THR A 444 14.33 -30.18 0.92
C THR A 444 15.35 -29.88 -0.17
N ALA A 445 16.22 -28.88 0.03
CA ALA A 445 17.28 -28.56 -0.91
C ALA A 445 18.33 -29.69 -1.04
N VAL A 446 18.70 -30.38 0.05
CA VAL A 446 19.58 -31.56 -0.01
C VAL A 446 18.99 -32.61 -0.96
N SER A 447 17.68 -32.87 -0.91
CA SER A 447 17.03 -33.83 -1.82
C SER A 447 16.97 -33.40 -3.29
N LEU A 448 17.05 -32.09 -3.58
CA LEU A 448 16.83 -31.51 -4.91
C LEU A 448 18.12 -31.08 -5.63
N VAL A 449 19.15 -30.66 -4.87
CA VAL A 449 20.43 -30.17 -5.39
C VAL A 449 21.66 -30.79 -4.73
N GLY A 450 21.46 -31.71 -3.77
CA GLY A 450 22.55 -32.37 -3.06
C GLY A 450 23.18 -31.50 -1.96
N LYS A 451 23.77 -32.17 -0.96
CA LYS A 451 24.31 -31.55 0.26
C LYS A 451 25.32 -30.42 0.00
N ARG A 452 26.24 -30.62 -0.95
CA ARG A 452 27.27 -29.64 -1.37
C ARG A 452 26.67 -28.29 -1.77
N TYR A 453 25.51 -28.28 -2.42
CA TYR A 453 24.85 -27.06 -2.87
C TYR A 453 23.86 -26.53 -1.84
N ALA A 454 23.23 -27.40 -1.05
CA ALA A 454 22.23 -27.04 -0.03
C ALA A 454 22.80 -26.41 1.25
N GLU A 455 24.07 -26.66 1.61
CA GLU A 455 24.71 -26.19 2.85
C GLU A 455 24.47 -24.69 3.21
N PRO A 456 24.42 -23.71 2.26
CA PRO A 456 24.10 -22.31 2.58
C PRO A 456 22.69 -22.07 3.14
N LEU A 457 21.76 -23.03 3.02
CA LEU A 457 20.40 -22.94 3.58
C LEU A 457 20.29 -23.57 4.99
N LYS A 458 21.37 -24.14 5.50
CA LYS A 458 21.39 -24.84 6.79
C LYS A 458 21.15 -23.86 7.94
N GLY A 459 20.10 -24.13 8.72
CA GLY A 459 19.66 -23.24 9.80
C GLY A 459 18.92 -21.97 9.32
N LEU A 460 18.67 -21.82 8.02
CA LEU A 460 17.85 -20.74 7.46
C LEU A 460 16.41 -20.89 7.94
N LYS A 461 15.81 -19.80 8.42
CA LYS A 461 14.42 -19.74 8.92
C LYS A 461 13.62 -18.71 8.12
N LYS A 462 12.35 -19.03 7.83
CA LYS A 462 11.41 -18.11 7.14
C LYS A 462 11.26 -16.76 7.84
N THR A 463 11.52 -16.69 9.15
CA THR A 463 11.51 -15.47 9.96
C THR A 463 12.67 -14.50 9.68
N GLN A 464 13.69 -14.89 8.90
CA GLN A 464 14.85 -14.03 8.56
C GLN A 464 14.58 -13.04 7.42
N GLY A 465 13.32 -12.92 6.98
CA GLY A 465 12.86 -12.00 5.94
C GLY A 465 12.76 -12.67 4.57
N SER A 466 11.60 -12.53 3.92
CA SER A 466 11.27 -13.21 2.65
C SER A 466 12.29 -12.95 1.55
N SER A 467 12.72 -11.70 1.36
CA SER A 467 13.70 -11.32 0.33
C SER A 467 15.06 -12.01 0.53
N PHE A 468 15.59 -12.03 1.77
CA PHE A 468 16.86 -12.70 2.07
C PHE A 468 16.77 -14.22 1.89
N VAL A 469 15.68 -14.82 2.37
CA VAL A 469 15.41 -16.25 2.24
C VAL A 469 15.31 -16.64 0.75
N THR A 470 14.57 -15.86 -0.05
CA THR A 470 14.42 -16.09 -1.49
C THR A 470 15.74 -15.96 -2.24
N ASP A 471 16.54 -14.92 -1.95
CA ASP A 471 17.86 -14.71 -2.55
C ASP A 471 18.84 -15.86 -2.22
N MET A 472 18.84 -16.36 -0.98
CA MET A 472 19.65 -17.52 -0.59
C MET A 472 19.24 -18.80 -1.34
N VAL A 473 17.94 -19.09 -1.46
CA VAL A 473 17.46 -20.25 -2.26
C VAL A 473 17.82 -20.06 -3.73
N CYS A 474 17.58 -18.88 -4.30
CA CYS A 474 17.95 -18.57 -5.69
C CYS A 474 19.45 -18.79 -5.93
N LYS A 475 20.34 -18.33 -5.05
CA LYS A 475 21.80 -18.53 -5.16
C LYS A 475 22.17 -20.01 -5.20
N VAL A 476 21.57 -20.84 -4.34
CA VAL A 476 21.80 -22.29 -4.30
C VAL A 476 21.33 -22.95 -5.61
N LEU A 477 20.12 -22.63 -6.06
CA LEU A 477 19.57 -23.18 -7.31
C LEU A 477 20.36 -22.74 -8.54
N LYS A 478 20.68 -21.44 -8.67
CA LYS A 478 21.53 -20.91 -9.76
C LYS A 478 22.87 -21.62 -9.81
N LYS A 479 23.55 -21.77 -8.67
CA LYS A 479 24.87 -22.41 -8.59
C LYS A 479 24.79 -23.89 -9.00
N TYR A 480 23.82 -24.63 -8.47
CA TYR A 480 23.60 -26.03 -8.85
C TYR A 480 23.35 -26.19 -10.35
N MET A 481 22.40 -25.43 -10.92
CA MET A 481 22.03 -25.57 -12.33
C MET A 481 23.11 -25.07 -13.29
N SER A 482 23.88 -24.05 -12.90
CA SER A 482 25.04 -23.60 -13.68
C SER A 482 26.14 -24.66 -13.75
N GLU A 483 26.47 -25.29 -12.62
CA GLU A 483 27.58 -26.25 -12.51
C GLU A 483 27.22 -27.68 -12.95
N GLN A 484 25.99 -28.16 -12.70
CA GLN A 484 25.60 -29.57 -12.92
C GLN A 484 24.71 -29.79 -14.17
N LEU A 485 24.04 -28.74 -14.65
CA LEU A 485 23.16 -28.80 -15.83
C LEU A 485 23.70 -27.98 -17.03
N GLU A 486 24.89 -27.38 -16.86
CA GLU A 486 25.61 -26.58 -17.87
C GLU A 486 24.89 -25.29 -18.29
N GLU A 487 24.02 -24.76 -17.42
CA GLU A 487 23.17 -23.59 -17.70
C GLU A 487 23.78 -22.27 -17.23
N GLN A 488 25.11 -22.19 -17.12
CA GLN A 488 25.81 -21.01 -16.61
C GLN A 488 25.44 -19.74 -17.40
N LYS A 489 25.43 -19.80 -18.74
CA LYS A 489 25.06 -18.64 -19.58
C LYS A 489 23.65 -18.11 -19.28
N LEU A 490 22.70 -19.01 -19.02
CA LEU A 490 21.33 -18.65 -18.67
C LEU A 490 21.29 -17.85 -17.37
N PHE A 491 21.97 -18.35 -16.33
CA PHE A 491 21.92 -17.75 -15.00
C PHE A 491 22.84 -16.53 -14.82
N ASP A 492 23.94 -16.44 -15.58
CA ASP A 492 24.80 -15.25 -15.60
C ASP A 492 24.14 -14.07 -16.33
N SER A 493 23.19 -14.32 -17.24
CA SER A 493 22.42 -13.28 -17.93
C SER A 493 21.46 -12.49 -17.03
N VAL A 494 21.13 -13.02 -15.84
CA VAL A 494 20.19 -12.40 -14.89
C VAL A 494 20.88 -12.07 -13.57
N SER A 495 21.20 -10.80 -13.38
CA SER A 495 21.81 -10.29 -12.15
C SER A 495 20.74 -9.74 -11.19
N GLY A 496 20.57 -10.34 -10.02
CA GLY A 496 19.66 -9.84 -8.97
C GLY A 496 18.14 -10.02 -9.19
N ALA A 497 17.67 -10.29 -10.42
CA ALA A 497 16.25 -10.39 -10.77
C ALA A 497 15.77 -11.83 -11.12
N THR A 498 16.35 -12.86 -10.48
CA THR A 498 16.15 -14.26 -10.87
C THR A 498 14.69 -14.73 -10.83
N VAL A 499 13.90 -14.26 -9.85
CA VAL A 499 12.48 -14.66 -9.75
C VAL A 499 11.61 -13.94 -10.78
N SER A 500 11.88 -12.66 -11.06
CA SER A 500 11.21 -11.93 -12.14
C SER A 500 11.50 -12.53 -13.52
N ALA A 501 12.77 -12.90 -13.78
CA ALA A 501 13.13 -13.65 -14.98
C ALA A 501 12.50 -15.05 -15.02
N ASN A 502 12.27 -15.68 -13.86
CA ASN A 502 11.50 -16.94 -13.78
C ASN A 502 10.03 -16.75 -14.16
N GLY A 503 9.39 -15.68 -13.69
CA GLY A 503 8.04 -15.30 -14.12
C GLY A 503 7.97 -15.05 -15.63
N MET A 504 8.88 -14.23 -16.16
CA MET A 504 8.98 -14.00 -17.61
C MET A 504 9.12 -15.32 -18.39
N ALA A 505 10.06 -16.18 -18.02
CA ALA A 505 10.26 -17.48 -18.66
C ALA A 505 9.06 -18.43 -18.48
N LYS A 506 8.35 -18.42 -17.33
CA LYS A 506 7.11 -19.17 -17.12
C LYS A 506 6.03 -18.72 -18.11
N SER A 507 5.85 -17.42 -18.35
CA SER A 507 4.87 -16.91 -19.34
C SER A 507 5.25 -17.25 -20.79
N VAL A 508 6.53 -17.18 -21.15
CA VAL A 508 7.02 -17.57 -22.50
C VAL A 508 6.90 -19.08 -22.72
N TYR A 509 7.12 -19.88 -21.67
CA TYR A 509 6.90 -21.33 -21.71
C TYR A 509 5.43 -21.68 -21.96
N ASP A 510 4.49 -20.94 -21.35
CA ASP A 510 3.06 -21.12 -21.61
C ASP A 510 2.72 -20.82 -23.08
N ALA A 511 3.21 -19.72 -23.65
CA ALA A 511 3.04 -19.41 -25.08
C ALA A 511 3.65 -20.50 -25.99
N ALA A 512 4.85 -20.99 -25.66
CA ALA A 512 5.50 -22.08 -26.38
C ALA A 512 4.69 -23.39 -26.32
N LYS A 513 4.12 -23.70 -25.16
CA LYS A 513 3.26 -24.85 -24.96
C LYS A 513 1.99 -24.73 -25.81
N LEU A 514 1.35 -23.56 -25.86
CA LEU A 514 0.19 -23.32 -26.72
C LEU A 514 0.53 -23.49 -28.21
N SER A 515 1.69 -23.02 -28.67
CA SER A 515 2.15 -23.22 -30.07
C SER A 515 2.42 -24.69 -30.40
N ASN A 516 3.04 -25.43 -29.48
CA ASN A 516 3.33 -26.85 -29.63
C ASN A 516 2.06 -27.73 -29.58
N ASP A 517 1.14 -27.44 -28.66
CA ASP A 517 -0.16 -28.10 -28.57
C ASP A 517 -1.02 -27.79 -29.81
N ASP A 518 -1.06 -26.53 -30.28
CA ASP A 518 -1.78 -26.14 -31.49
C ASP A 518 -1.24 -26.86 -32.74
N TYR A 519 0.09 -27.00 -32.88
CA TYR A 519 0.69 -27.79 -33.96
C TYR A 519 0.26 -29.27 -33.90
N LYS A 520 0.25 -29.87 -32.70
CA LYS A 520 -0.08 -31.28 -32.49
C LYS A 520 -1.57 -31.60 -32.70
N THR A 521 -2.45 -30.64 -32.40
CA THR A 521 -3.91 -30.86 -32.35
C THR A 521 -4.69 -30.21 -33.50
N GLY A 522 -4.08 -29.28 -34.25
CA GLY A 522 -4.80 -28.46 -35.23
C GLY A 522 -5.78 -27.46 -34.60
N ASN A 523 -5.60 -27.11 -33.33
CA ASN A 523 -6.53 -26.26 -32.57
C ASN A 523 -6.83 -24.92 -33.29
N SER A 524 -8.11 -24.60 -33.46
CA SER A 524 -8.61 -23.36 -34.07
C SER A 524 -8.87 -22.23 -33.07
N VAL A 525 -8.91 -22.50 -31.76
CA VAL A 525 -9.21 -21.49 -30.72
C VAL A 525 -8.00 -20.59 -30.48
N SER A 526 -8.21 -19.27 -30.59
CA SER A 526 -7.20 -18.23 -30.38
C SER A 526 -7.15 -17.74 -28.93
N SER A 527 -8.30 -17.39 -28.32
CA SER A 527 -8.40 -16.91 -26.94
C SER A 527 -9.63 -17.44 -26.17
N LEU A 528 -9.56 -17.31 -24.84
CA LEU A 528 -10.66 -17.46 -23.89
C LEU A 528 -10.70 -16.18 -23.06
N GLU A 529 -11.86 -15.54 -22.95
CA GLU A 529 -12.04 -14.27 -22.22
C GLU A 529 -13.25 -14.34 -21.29
N ILE A 530 -13.14 -13.81 -20.08
CA ILE A 530 -14.29 -13.68 -19.16
C ILE A 530 -15.14 -12.48 -19.61
N LEU A 531 -16.44 -12.69 -19.81
CA LEU A 531 -17.42 -11.64 -20.12
C LEU A 531 -18.22 -11.21 -18.88
N LYS A 532 -18.59 -12.17 -18.04
CA LYS A 532 -19.27 -11.91 -16.75
C LYS A 532 -18.64 -12.74 -15.63
N PRO A 533 -18.55 -12.21 -14.40
CA PRO A 533 -18.93 -10.85 -13.98
C PRO A 533 -18.09 -9.76 -14.65
N THR A 534 -18.62 -8.54 -14.79
CA THR A 534 -17.96 -7.42 -15.50
C THR A 534 -17.02 -6.61 -14.62
N ASN A 535 -17.22 -6.62 -13.31
CA ASN A 535 -16.37 -5.96 -12.34
C ASN A 535 -14.95 -6.52 -12.42
N LYS A 536 -13.96 -5.67 -12.18
CA LYS A 536 -12.55 -6.07 -12.16
C LYS A 536 -11.92 -5.80 -10.82
N ASN A 537 -11.14 -6.75 -10.35
CA ASN A 537 -10.35 -6.59 -9.15
C ASN A 537 -9.28 -5.51 -9.38
N HIS A 538 -9.20 -4.54 -8.47
CA HIS A 538 -8.33 -3.37 -8.64
C HIS A 538 -6.84 -3.72 -8.66
N PHE A 539 -6.42 -4.80 -7.99
CA PHE A 539 -5.01 -5.19 -7.88
C PHE A 539 -4.55 -6.10 -9.01
N THR A 540 -5.39 -7.07 -9.40
CA THR A 540 -5.01 -8.10 -10.40
C THR A 540 -5.45 -7.75 -11.82
N GLY A 541 -6.48 -6.90 -11.98
CA GLY A 541 -7.15 -6.64 -13.25
C GLY A 541 -8.05 -7.78 -13.76
N ASN A 542 -8.10 -8.91 -13.03
CA ASN A 542 -8.98 -10.04 -13.35
C ASN A 542 -10.45 -9.67 -13.10
N HIS A 543 -11.36 -10.39 -13.75
CA HIS A 543 -12.79 -10.26 -13.49
C HIS A 543 -13.10 -10.75 -12.07
N GLU A 544 -14.07 -10.12 -11.39
CA GLU A 544 -14.31 -10.30 -9.96
C GLU A 544 -15.73 -10.80 -9.67
N LEU A 545 -15.83 -12.00 -9.10
CA LEU A 545 -17.05 -12.59 -8.55
C LEU A 545 -17.06 -12.43 -7.03
N LYS A 546 -17.90 -11.53 -6.51
CA LYS A 546 -18.19 -11.43 -5.08
C LYS A 546 -19.13 -12.57 -4.67
N ALA A 547 -18.72 -13.41 -3.72
CA ALA A 547 -19.45 -14.61 -3.28
C ALA A 547 -19.62 -14.63 -1.75
N ASN A 548 -20.85 -14.86 -1.28
CA ASN A 548 -21.16 -14.85 0.15
C ASN A 548 -20.48 -16.03 0.87
N LYS A 549 -19.74 -15.76 1.96
CA LYS A 549 -19.01 -16.79 2.73
C LYS A 549 -19.88 -17.88 3.38
N ASP A 550 -21.14 -17.56 3.68
CA ASP A 550 -22.07 -18.45 4.40
C ASP A 550 -23.02 -19.17 3.44
N LEU A 551 -23.03 -18.81 2.14
CA LEU A 551 -23.83 -19.47 1.10
C LEU A 551 -22.96 -20.38 0.21
N PRO A 552 -23.58 -21.35 -0.50
CA PRO A 552 -22.90 -22.07 -1.57
C PRO A 552 -22.44 -21.13 -2.69
N LEU A 553 -21.29 -21.41 -3.29
CA LEU A 553 -20.76 -20.65 -4.44
C LEU A 553 -21.76 -20.68 -5.61
N ASN A 554 -22.11 -19.50 -6.13
CA ASN A 554 -22.98 -19.33 -7.29
C ASN A 554 -22.17 -18.89 -8.53
N LEU A 555 -22.08 -19.77 -9.53
CA LEU A 555 -21.37 -19.53 -10.78
C LEU A 555 -22.31 -19.27 -11.97
N LYS A 556 -23.63 -19.27 -11.76
CA LYS A 556 -24.63 -19.16 -12.86
C LYS A 556 -24.48 -17.90 -13.71
N ASN A 557 -23.98 -16.81 -13.13
CA ASN A 557 -23.74 -15.55 -13.80
C ASN A 557 -22.35 -15.45 -14.46
N VAL A 558 -21.52 -16.50 -14.39
CA VAL A 558 -20.22 -16.55 -15.09
C VAL A 558 -20.46 -16.87 -16.56
N LYS A 559 -19.92 -16.03 -17.44
CA LYS A 559 -19.98 -16.17 -18.89
C LYS A 559 -18.60 -15.90 -19.49
N ILE A 560 -18.24 -16.65 -20.53
CA ILE A 560 -17.02 -16.44 -21.31
C ILE A 560 -17.30 -16.22 -22.79
N ALA A 561 -16.30 -15.70 -23.50
CA ALA A 561 -16.16 -15.82 -24.95
C ALA A 561 -15.02 -16.81 -25.26
N LEU A 562 -15.27 -17.76 -26.15
CA LEU A 562 -14.20 -18.39 -26.93
C LEU A 562 -14.08 -17.65 -28.26
N LYS A 563 -12.84 -17.36 -28.68
CA LYS A 563 -12.55 -16.80 -30.00
C LYS A 563 -11.72 -17.79 -30.80
N ASN A 564 -11.98 -17.87 -32.09
CA ASN A 564 -11.23 -18.68 -33.04
C ASN A 564 -10.20 -17.83 -33.80
N LYS A 565 -9.29 -18.49 -34.51
CA LYS A 565 -8.26 -17.86 -35.35
C LYS A 565 -8.82 -17.19 -36.61
N ASP A 566 -10.03 -17.56 -37.04
CA ASP A 566 -10.78 -16.92 -38.13
C ASP A 566 -11.53 -15.64 -37.69
N GLY A 567 -11.44 -15.26 -36.41
CA GLY A 567 -12.14 -14.12 -35.83
C GLY A 567 -13.57 -14.40 -35.35
N SER A 568 -14.12 -15.59 -35.61
CA SER A 568 -15.42 -15.99 -35.06
C SER A 568 -15.36 -16.12 -33.53
N SER A 569 -16.47 -15.82 -32.86
CA SER A 569 -16.57 -15.92 -31.41
C SER A 569 -17.88 -16.56 -30.97
N LYS A 570 -17.81 -17.32 -29.87
CA LYS A 570 -18.95 -17.99 -29.24
C LYS A 570 -18.99 -17.60 -27.76
N GLU A 571 -20.08 -16.97 -27.35
CA GLU A 571 -20.40 -16.82 -25.93
C GLU A 571 -20.84 -18.16 -25.34
N ILE A 572 -20.43 -18.43 -24.10
CA ILE A 572 -20.80 -19.65 -23.38
C ILE A 572 -21.10 -19.25 -21.93
N ASP A 573 -22.31 -19.57 -21.46
CA ASP A 573 -22.72 -19.44 -20.07
C ASP A 573 -22.25 -20.64 -19.24
N TYR A 574 -22.07 -20.47 -17.92
CA TYR A 574 -21.54 -21.51 -17.02
C TYR A 574 -22.25 -22.88 -17.16
N ALA A 575 -23.56 -22.89 -17.37
CA ALA A 575 -24.36 -24.10 -17.56
C ALA A 575 -23.88 -24.98 -18.74
N ASP A 576 -23.27 -24.38 -19.76
CA ASP A 576 -22.76 -25.08 -20.95
C ASP A 576 -21.25 -25.38 -20.88
N PHE A 577 -20.54 -25.04 -19.79
CA PHE A 577 -19.08 -25.21 -19.69
C PHE A 577 -18.64 -26.66 -19.90
N ALA A 578 -19.27 -27.62 -19.21
CA ALA A 578 -18.94 -29.04 -19.34
C ALA A 578 -19.14 -29.55 -20.78
N LYS A 579 -20.25 -29.17 -21.43
CA LYS A 579 -20.56 -29.51 -22.84
C LYS A 579 -19.51 -28.97 -23.81
N ASN A 580 -18.93 -27.82 -23.50
CA ASN A 580 -17.86 -27.19 -24.29
C ASN A 580 -16.45 -27.50 -23.75
N LYS A 581 -16.29 -28.51 -22.87
CA LYS A 581 -14.99 -28.96 -22.31
C LYS A 581 -14.21 -27.87 -21.56
N ILE A 582 -14.93 -26.92 -20.98
CA ILE A 582 -14.39 -25.86 -20.12
C ILE A 582 -14.39 -26.35 -18.67
N THR A 583 -13.28 -26.17 -17.97
CA THR A 583 -13.11 -26.53 -16.56
C THR A 583 -12.70 -25.32 -15.73
N LEU A 584 -13.01 -25.34 -14.43
CA LEU A 584 -12.55 -24.37 -13.45
C LEU A 584 -11.75 -25.08 -12.38
N TYR A 585 -10.58 -24.53 -12.06
CA TYR A 585 -9.77 -24.99 -10.94
C TYR A 585 -9.17 -23.81 -10.19
N ASP A 586 -9.03 -23.97 -8.89
CA ASP A 586 -8.28 -23.08 -8.02
C ASP A 586 -6.81 -23.07 -8.47
N ARG A 587 -6.27 -21.88 -8.73
CA ARG A 587 -4.94 -21.66 -9.31
C ARG A 587 -3.82 -22.21 -8.44
N ASP A 588 -3.97 -22.12 -7.12
CA ASP A 588 -2.88 -22.31 -6.16
C ASP A 588 -2.88 -23.74 -5.60
N THR A 589 -4.06 -24.37 -5.48
CA THR A 589 -4.25 -25.74 -4.99
C THR A 589 -4.52 -26.76 -6.10
N GLY A 590 -4.88 -26.32 -7.31
CA GLY A 590 -5.25 -27.18 -8.45
C GLY A 590 -6.58 -27.91 -8.28
N LYS A 591 -7.37 -27.61 -7.24
CA LYS A 591 -8.65 -28.28 -6.96
C LYS A 591 -9.74 -27.76 -7.89
N GLU A 592 -10.63 -28.66 -8.32
CA GLU A 592 -11.77 -28.31 -9.17
C GLU A 592 -12.78 -27.41 -8.44
N ILE A 593 -13.29 -26.38 -9.10
CA ILE A 593 -14.28 -25.43 -8.57
C ILE A 593 -15.64 -25.70 -9.23
N LYS A 594 -16.71 -25.80 -8.43
CA LYS A 594 -18.07 -26.12 -8.90
C LYS A 594 -19.13 -25.21 -8.29
N ASP A 595 -20.20 -24.97 -9.03
CA ASP A 595 -21.43 -24.37 -8.48
C ASP A 595 -21.94 -25.19 -7.29
N GLY A 596 -22.42 -24.52 -6.25
CA GLY A 596 -22.89 -25.14 -5.02
C GLY A 596 -21.80 -25.57 -4.02
N MET A 597 -20.51 -25.35 -4.29
CA MET A 597 -19.46 -25.72 -3.31
C MET A 597 -19.42 -24.80 -2.09
N SER A 598 -18.98 -25.34 -0.94
CA SER A 598 -18.80 -24.56 0.30
C SER A 598 -17.57 -23.65 0.23
N LEU A 599 -17.76 -22.37 0.59
CA LEU A 599 -16.70 -21.36 0.59
C LEU A 599 -15.96 -21.20 1.93
N LYS A 600 -16.38 -21.91 2.97
CA LYS A 600 -15.74 -21.87 4.31
C LYS A 600 -14.21 -22.07 4.31
N PRO A 601 -13.61 -22.97 3.50
CA PRO A 601 -12.14 -23.12 3.47
C PRO A 601 -11.36 -21.91 2.93
N TYR A 602 -12.05 -20.94 2.31
CA TYR A 602 -11.45 -19.81 1.61
C TYR A 602 -11.71 -18.47 2.32
N THR A 603 -12.41 -18.48 3.45
CA THR A 603 -12.74 -17.26 4.22
C THR A 603 -11.51 -16.58 4.80
N ASP A 604 -10.58 -17.36 5.34
CA ASP A 604 -9.37 -16.83 5.99
C ASP A 604 -8.42 -16.16 4.97
N ASN A 605 -8.49 -16.57 3.71
CA ASN A 605 -7.72 -16.00 2.59
C ASN A 605 -8.46 -14.86 1.87
N GLY A 606 -9.72 -14.57 2.22
CA GLY A 606 -10.56 -13.55 1.58
C GLY A 606 -11.03 -13.88 0.15
N GLY A 607 -10.67 -15.06 -0.38
CA GLY A 607 -11.02 -15.45 -1.75
C GLY A 607 -10.13 -16.54 -2.34
N MET A 608 -10.25 -16.74 -3.66
CA MET A 608 -9.43 -17.61 -4.49
C MET A 608 -9.31 -17.06 -5.93
N VAL A 609 -8.34 -17.54 -6.70
CA VAL A 609 -8.27 -17.30 -8.15
C VAL A 609 -8.66 -18.57 -8.88
N ALA A 610 -9.76 -18.52 -9.64
CA ALA A 610 -10.21 -19.61 -10.49
C ALA A 610 -9.63 -19.47 -11.90
N VAL A 611 -8.95 -20.50 -12.40
CA VAL A 611 -8.51 -20.58 -13.79
C VAL A 611 -9.62 -21.26 -14.61
N VAL A 612 -10.25 -20.50 -15.50
CA VAL A 612 -11.27 -20.98 -16.44
C VAL A 612 -10.55 -21.43 -17.72
N LYS A 613 -10.61 -22.71 -18.08
CA LYS A 613 -9.78 -23.31 -19.13
C LYS A 613 -10.58 -24.12 -20.15
N HIS A 614 -10.43 -23.82 -21.44
CA HIS A 614 -10.93 -24.66 -22.52
C HIS A 614 -9.93 -25.79 -22.81
N THR A 615 -10.20 -26.96 -22.22
CA THR A 615 -9.28 -28.10 -22.12
C THR A 615 -8.64 -28.53 -23.46
N PRO A 616 -9.37 -28.65 -24.59
CA PRO A 616 -8.81 -29.05 -25.88
C PRO A 616 -7.76 -28.08 -26.44
N SER A 617 -7.88 -26.79 -26.14
CA SER A 617 -7.04 -25.71 -26.71
C SER A 617 -5.93 -25.22 -25.78
N GLY A 618 -5.94 -25.64 -24.51
CA GLY A 618 -5.12 -25.08 -23.44
C GLY A 618 -5.42 -23.62 -23.06
N ARG A 619 -6.20 -22.86 -23.85
CA ARG A 619 -6.53 -21.46 -23.61
C ARG A 619 -7.31 -21.29 -22.32
N HIS A 620 -6.94 -20.27 -21.55
CA HIS A 620 -7.50 -20.02 -20.22
C HIS A 620 -7.54 -18.53 -19.89
N ALA A 621 -8.35 -18.19 -18.90
CA ALA A 621 -8.43 -16.86 -18.28
C ALA A 621 -8.62 -17.02 -16.76
N GLU A 622 -8.29 -15.99 -16.00
CA GLU A 622 -8.47 -15.98 -14.54
C GLU A 622 -9.72 -15.19 -14.12
N LEU A 623 -10.43 -15.74 -13.13
CA LEU A 623 -11.57 -15.15 -12.44
C LEU A 623 -11.25 -15.09 -10.95
N SER A 624 -11.16 -13.88 -10.39
CA SER A 624 -11.02 -13.69 -8.94
C SER A 624 -12.38 -13.92 -8.26
N ILE A 625 -12.44 -14.84 -7.31
CA ILE A 625 -13.64 -15.09 -6.49
C ILE A 625 -13.35 -14.54 -5.10
N LEU A 626 -13.94 -13.39 -4.76
CA LEU A 626 -13.83 -12.81 -3.42
C LEU A 626 -14.86 -13.42 -2.49
N VAL A 627 -14.43 -13.82 -1.29
CA VAL A 627 -15.27 -14.49 -0.29
C VAL A 627 -15.45 -13.56 0.90
N GLY A 628 -16.70 -13.21 1.22
CA GLY A 628 -17.02 -12.23 2.27
C GLY A 628 -18.53 -12.09 2.50
N ASP A 629 -18.95 -11.06 3.22
CA ASP A 629 -20.38 -10.78 3.46
C ASP A 629 -21.00 -10.04 2.27
N TYR A 630 -21.18 -10.74 1.14
CA TYR A 630 -21.71 -10.17 -0.10
C TYR A 630 -23.16 -10.60 -0.39
N SER A 631 -23.92 -9.73 -1.05
CA SER A 631 -25.30 -9.98 -1.48
C SER A 631 -25.52 -9.44 -2.88
N ASP A 632 -26.17 -10.24 -3.74
CA ASP A 632 -26.64 -9.85 -5.07
C ASP A 632 -28.00 -9.13 -5.01
N ASP A 633 -28.62 -9.05 -3.83
CA ASP A 633 -29.87 -8.35 -3.60
C ASP A 633 -29.61 -6.87 -3.25
N TYR A 634 -29.18 -6.10 -4.24
CA TYR A 634 -28.82 -4.69 -4.06
C TYR A 634 -29.99 -3.81 -3.60
N LEU A 635 -29.70 -2.83 -2.74
CA LEU A 635 -30.69 -1.88 -2.21
C LEU A 635 -30.83 -0.69 -3.16
N THR A 636 -32.00 -0.52 -3.77
CA THR A 636 -32.20 0.45 -4.87
C THR A 636 -33.34 1.44 -4.65
N GLY A 637 -34.28 1.13 -3.75
CA GLY A 637 -35.37 2.03 -3.36
C GLY A 637 -35.25 2.51 -1.92
N LEU A 638 -35.74 3.72 -1.65
CA LEU A 638 -35.94 4.24 -0.30
C LEU A 638 -37.35 4.83 -0.19
N GLU A 639 -38.01 4.56 0.93
CA GLU A 639 -39.33 5.08 1.30
C GLU A 639 -39.23 5.68 2.71
N TYR A 640 -40.02 6.73 2.97
CA TYR A 640 -40.19 7.28 4.31
C TYR A 640 -41.66 7.28 4.75
N SER A 641 -41.90 7.37 6.05
CA SER A 641 -43.23 7.37 6.64
C SER A 641 -43.29 8.37 7.79
N VAL A 642 -44.39 9.11 7.90
CA VAL A 642 -44.61 10.16 8.93
C VAL A 642 -45.81 9.86 9.84
N ASP A 643 -46.39 8.65 9.74
CA ASP A 643 -47.62 8.22 10.42
C ASP A 643 -47.47 6.85 11.12
N ASP A 644 -46.28 6.60 11.65
CA ASP A 644 -45.86 5.35 12.31
C ASP A 644 -45.74 4.12 11.36
N GLY A 645 -45.80 4.31 10.04
CA GLY A 645 -45.59 3.26 9.03
C GLY A 645 -46.87 2.77 8.39
N LYS A 646 -47.99 3.49 8.54
CA LYS A 646 -49.28 3.17 7.93
C LYS A 646 -49.26 3.53 6.45
N THR A 647 -48.66 4.66 6.08
CA THR A 647 -48.41 5.06 4.70
C THR A 647 -46.91 5.24 4.45
N TRP A 648 -46.48 4.99 3.22
CA TRP A 648 -45.08 5.06 2.82
C TRP A 648 -44.95 5.89 1.56
N VAL A 649 -44.14 6.95 1.62
CA VAL A 649 -43.85 7.85 0.51
C VAL A 649 -42.56 7.38 -0.16
N PRO A 650 -42.59 6.96 -1.43
CA PRO A 650 -41.38 6.58 -2.16
C PRO A 650 -40.56 7.81 -2.50
N VAL A 651 -39.25 7.73 -2.29
CA VAL A 651 -38.29 8.72 -2.81
C VAL A 651 -38.04 8.39 -4.28
N LYS A 652 -38.08 9.42 -5.13
CA LYS A 652 -37.84 9.26 -6.57
C LYS A 652 -36.40 8.76 -6.81
N SER A 653 -36.23 7.83 -7.74
CA SER A 653 -34.94 7.17 -8.00
C SER A 653 -33.86 8.11 -8.53
N ASP A 654 -34.24 9.18 -9.24
CA ASP A 654 -33.34 10.25 -9.71
C ASP A 654 -32.85 11.17 -8.59
N SER A 655 -33.58 11.24 -7.46
CA SER A 655 -33.14 11.95 -6.24
C SER A 655 -32.27 11.12 -5.32
N LEU A 656 -32.17 9.79 -5.51
CA LEU A 656 -31.39 8.91 -4.64
C LEU A 656 -29.89 8.97 -4.97
N LYS A 657 -29.07 9.21 -3.95
CA LYS A 657 -27.62 9.10 -4.08
C LYS A 657 -27.24 7.62 -4.15
N MET A 658 -26.52 7.20 -5.19
CA MET A 658 -25.95 5.85 -5.27
C MET A 658 -24.60 5.78 -4.54
N GLY A 659 -24.21 4.57 -4.12
CA GLY A 659 -22.92 4.31 -3.50
C GLY A 659 -21.72 4.64 -4.39
N ASN A 660 -20.55 4.78 -3.77
CA ASN A 660 -19.29 4.99 -4.50
C ASN A 660 -18.92 3.74 -5.34
N TRP A 661 -17.87 3.83 -6.16
CA TRP A 661 -17.42 2.81 -7.13
C TRP A 661 -17.56 1.33 -6.68
N ALA A 662 -17.23 0.99 -5.43
CA ALA A 662 -17.31 -0.37 -4.88
C ALA A 662 -18.74 -0.91 -4.65
N ASP A 663 -19.70 -0.01 -4.39
CA ASP A 663 -21.08 -0.26 -3.97
C ASP A 663 -22.11 0.53 -4.82
N SER A 664 -21.73 0.91 -6.03
CA SER A 664 -22.53 1.74 -6.97
C SER A 664 -23.88 1.15 -7.41
N GLN A 665 -24.15 -0.11 -7.05
CA GLN A 665 -25.45 -0.78 -7.25
C GLN A 665 -26.40 -0.61 -6.04
N ASN A 666 -25.87 -0.22 -4.88
CA ASN A 666 -26.64 0.13 -3.69
C ASN A 666 -26.88 1.65 -3.63
N ILE A 667 -27.96 2.07 -2.97
CA ILE A 667 -28.09 3.43 -2.46
C ILE A 667 -26.94 3.74 -1.49
N ALA A 668 -26.47 4.98 -1.46
CA ALA A 668 -25.50 5.44 -0.50
C ALA A 668 -26.08 5.50 0.93
N ASP A 669 -25.20 5.35 1.92
CA ASP A 669 -25.56 5.47 3.33
C ASP A 669 -26.05 6.88 3.68
N ASP A 670 -25.53 7.92 3.03
CA ASP A 670 -26.00 9.30 3.16
C ASP A 670 -27.00 9.66 2.06
N GLN A 671 -28.17 10.16 2.47
CA GLN A 671 -29.25 10.58 1.58
C GLN A 671 -29.77 11.95 1.97
N THR A 672 -30.21 12.73 0.98
CA THR A 672 -30.84 14.02 1.21
C THR A 672 -32.23 14.03 0.59
N LEU A 673 -33.26 14.06 1.43
CA LEU A 673 -34.66 13.87 1.06
C LEU A 673 -35.45 15.16 1.20
N ASP A 674 -36.44 15.38 0.34
CA ASP A 674 -37.37 16.51 0.46
C ASP A 674 -38.53 16.11 1.39
N LEU A 675 -38.81 16.91 2.43
CA LEU A 675 -39.91 16.67 3.38
C LEU A 675 -40.95 17.81 3.29
N PRO A 676 -42.26 17.52 3.18
CA PRO A 676 -43.29 18.54 3.22
C PRO A 676 -43.26 19.33 4.53
N LEU A 677 -43.50 20.65 4.46
CA LEU A 677 -43.49 21.52 5.63
C LEU A 677 -44.50 21.11 6.73
N SER A 678 -45.58 20.42 6.35
CA SER A 678 -46.59 19.85 7.24
C SER A 678 -46.11 18.65 8.08
N ASP A 679 -44.94 18.10 7.78
CA ASP A 679 -44.42 16.86 8.38
C ASP A 679 -43.20 17.08 9.28
N TYR A 680 -42.67 18.31 9.35
CA TYR A 680 -41.64 18.67 10.32
C TYR A 680 -42.19 18.62 11.75
N GLY A 681 -41.36 18.14 12.68
CA GLY A 681 -41.78 17.84 14.07
C GLY A 681 -42.50 16.50 14.25
N LYS A 682 -42.71 15.71 13.20
CA LYS A 682 -43.17 14.31 13.32
C LYS A 682 -41.98 13.36 13.44
N GLU A 683 -42.22 12.18 14.02
CA GLU A 683 -41.28 11.06 13.87
C GLU A 683 -41.34 10.52 12.43
N VAL A 684 -40.18 10.33 11.82
CA VAL A 684 -40.07 9.78 10.46
C VAL A 684 -39.43 8.40 10.52
N LYS A 685 -40.07 7.38 9.95
CA LYS A 685 -39.49 6.05 9.73
C LYS A 685 -38.91 5.94 8.33
N ILE A 686 -37.85 5.15 8.18
CA ILE A 686 -37.18 4.89 6.89
C ILE A 686 -37.28 3.40 6.55
N ARG A 687 -37.47 3.10 5.27
CA ARG A 687 -37.47 1.74 4.73
C ARG A 687 -36.73 1.71 3.40
N VAL A 688 -35.89 0.71 3.20
CA VAL A 688 -35.21 0.48 1.93
C VAL A 688 -35.82 -0.73 1.23
N THR A 689 -35.83 -0.72 -0.09
CA THR A 689 -36.30 -1.83 -0.93
C THR A 689 -35.16 -2.33 -1.81
N SER A 690 -35.01 -3.65 -1.90
CA SER A 690 -34.00 -4.31 -2.72
C SER A 690 -34.48 -4.64 -4.14
N VAL A 691 -33.57 -5.00 -5.04
CA VAL A 691 -33.89 -5.43 -6.41
C VAL A 691 -34.74 -6.70 -6.48
N LYS A 692 -34.70 -7.57 -5.46
CA LYS A 692 -35.62 -8.73 -5.34
C LYS A 692 -36.95 -8.36 -4.65
N GLY A 693 -37.17 -7.08 -4.33
CA GLY A 693 -38.39 -6.57 -3.71
C GLY A 693 -38.47 -6.73 -2.20
N ASN A 694 -37.40 -7.20 -1.54
CA ASN A 694 -37.36 -7.30 -0.08
C ASN A 694 -37.33 -5.90 0.54
N LYS A 695 -38.02 -5.74 1.68
CA LYS A 695 -38.17 -4.45 2.35
C LYS A 695 -37.63 -4.49 3.77
N TYR A 696 -36.78 -3.53 4.12
CA TYR A 696 -36.07 -3.50 5.40
C TYR A 696 -36.27 -2.14 6.08
N THR A 697 -36.80 -2.14 7.30
CA THR A 697 -37.05 -0.92 8.07
C THR A 697 -35.85 -0.54 8.92
N TYR A 698 -35.56 0.75 8.94
CA TYR A 698 -34.54 1.34 9.80
C TYR A 698 -35.22 2.14 10.93
N THR A 699 -34.66 2.06 12.13
CA THR A 699 -35.22 2.68 13.34
C THR A 699 -34.29 3.77 13.88
N GLN A 700 -34.88 4.86 14.36
CA GLN A 700 -34.14 5.97 14.93
C GLN A 700 -33.89 5.74 16.43
N ARG A 701 -32.68 6.04 16.92
CA ARG A 701 -32.39 6.02 18.35
C ARG A 701 -32.78 7.37 18.98
N LYS A 702 -34.07 7.51 19.32
CA LYS A 702 -34.69 8.61 20.09
C LYS A 702 -34.24 10.05 19.74
N HIS A 703 -34.75 10.63 18.65
CA HIS A 703 -34.84 12.08 18.46
C HIS A 703 -36.01 12.42 17.52
N GLU A 704 -36.61 13.61 17.63
CA GLU A 704 -37.60 14.11 16.66
C GLU A 704 -36.93 14.83 15.48
N VAL A 705 -37.61 14.97 14.34
CA VAL A 705 -37.15 15.80 13.20
C VAL A 705 -37.43 17.27 13.49
N SER A 706 -36.71 17.83 14.46
CA SER A 706 -36.96 19.19 15.00
C SER A 706 -36.26 20.33 14.26
N GLU A 707 -35.32 20.03 13.35
CA GLU A 707 -34.51 21.05 12.65
C GLU A 707 -34.28 20.70 11.16
N ILE A 708 -34.51 21.67 10.27
CA ILE A 708 -34.28 21.54 8.82
C ILE A 708 -32.79 21.48 8.50
N GLY A 709 -32.40 20.58 7.59
CA GLY A 709 -31.01 20.43 7.16
C GLY A 709 -30.09 19.73 8.17
N LYS A 710 -30.63 19.30 9.32
CA LYS A 710 -29.95 18.40 10.25
C LYS A 710 -29.90 16.99 9.66
N GLU A 711 -28.80 16.31 9.90
CA GLU A 711 -28.63 14.90 9.55
C GLU A 711 -29.13 14.01 10.71
N ILE A 712 -29.82 12.93 10.36
CA ILE A 712 -30.44 12.02 11.31
C ILE A 712 -29.98 10.59 11.00
N SER A 713 -29.45 9.91 12.03
CA SER A 713 -28.99 8.53 11.94
C SER A 713 -30.11 7.52 12.21
N TYR A 714 -30.35 6.68 11.22
CA TYR A 714 -31.31 5.58 11.22
C TYR A 714 -30.55 4.25 11.23
N PHE A 715 -30.85 3.35 12.15
CA PHE A 715 -30.10 2.10 12.34
C PHE A 715 -30.87 0.90 11.81
N ARG A 716 -30.16 -0.02 11.14
CA ARG A 716 -30.76 -1.27 10.65
C ARG A 716 -31.19 -2.18 11.79
N ASN A 717 -32.01 -3.16 11.47
CA ASN A 717 -32.18 -4.36 12.28
C ASN A 717 -31.06 -5.39 11.94
N ASP A 718 -30.29 -5.82 12.93
CA ASP A 718 -29.19 -6.79 12.71
C ASP A 718 -29.68 -8.22 12.39
N ALA A 719 -30.96 -8.53 12.61
CA ALA A 719 -31.55 -9.77 12.09
C ALA A 719 -31.67 -9.74 10.56
N ASP A 720 -32.02 -8.59 9.99
CA ASP A 720 -32.23 -8.42 8.54
C ASP A 720 -30.90 -8.40 7.77
N TYR A 721 -29.82 -7.91 8.38
CA TYR A 721 -28.47 -7.96 7.80
C TYR A 721 -28.02 -9.38 7.43
N LYS A 722 -28.48 -10.40 8.15
CA LYS A 722 -28.20 -11.81 7.83
C LYS A 722 -28.88 -12.27 6.53
N ASN A 723 -30.01 -11.66 6.20
CA ASN A 723 -30.78 -11.94 4.98
C ASN A 723 -30.24 -11.13 3.79
N ASN A 724 -29.67 -9.94 4.05
CA ASN A 724 -29.07 -9.10 3.02
C ASN A 724 -27.91 -8.25 3.57
N SER A 725 -26.68 -8.63 3.24
CA SER A 725 -25.48 -7.94 3.70
C SER A 725 -25.22 -6.58 3.05
N ASN A 726 -26.03 -6.18 2.06
CA ASN A 726 -26.00 -4.80 1.53
C ASN A 726 -26.61 -3.78 2.52
N LEU A 727 -27.28 -4.22 3.59
CA LEU A 727 -27.84 -3.34 4.62
C LEU A 727 -26.74 -2.66 5.44
N SER A 728 -26.43 -1.40 5.13
CA SER A 728 -25.54 -0.59 5.97
C SER A 728 -26.06 -0.51 7.41
N TYR A 729 -25.13 -0.46 8.36
CA TYR A 729 -25.43 -0.36 9.79
C TYR A 729 -26.26 0.86 10.14
N VAL A 730 -26.01 1.98 9.44
CA VAL A 730 -26.66 3.26 9.66
C VAL A 730 -26.90 3.98 8.33
N LEU A 731 -28.08 4.55 8.15
CA LEU A 731 -28.38 5.52 7.10
C LEU A 731 -28.39 6.92 7.71
N HIS A 732 -27.75 7.85 7.03
CA HIS A 732 -27.61 9.26 7.39
C HIS A 732 -28.56 10.08 6.52
N ILE A 733 -29.73 10.40 7.05
CA ILE A 733 -30.79 11.08 6.29
C ILE A 733 -30.82 12.56 6.66
N LYS A 734 -30.65 13.42 5.65
CA LYS A 734 -30.79 14.88 5.77
C LYS A 734 -32.08 15.34 5.11
N PHE A 735 -33.01 15.91 5.88
CA PHE A 735 -34.25 16.43 5.32
C PHE A 735 -34.10 17.88 4.87
N LYS A 736 -34.19 18.11 3.55
CA LYS A 736 -34.40 19.43 2.95
C LYS A 736 -35.82 19.90 3.25
N GLY A 737 -35.91 21.14 3.71
CA GLY A 737 -37.12 21.94 3.65
C GLY A 737 -36.78 23.24 2.93
N GLU A 738 -37.73 23.80 2.19
CA GLU A 738 -37.50 25.07 1.51
C GLU A 738 -37.25 26.20 2.52
N ILE A 739 -36.16 26.94 2.29
CA ILE A 739 -35.91 28.28 2.84
C ILE A 739 -35.67 29.16 1.63
N ILE A 740 -36.70 29.92 1.26
CA ILE A 740 -36.57 30.89 0.18
C ILE A 740 -35.96 32.16 0.79
N ASN A 741 -34.89 32.66 0.19
CA ASN A 741 -34.23 33.94 0.51
C ASN A 741 -33.61 34.15 1.91
N GLY A 742 -33.48 33.11 2.75
CA GLY A 742 -32.47 33.04 3.82
C GLY A 742 -32.54 34.04 4.99
N LYS A 743 -33.62 34.83 5.12
CA LYS A 743 -33.82 35.81 6.20
C LYS A 743 -34.75 35.31 7.29
N THR A 744 -34.54 35.73 8.53
CA THR A 744 -35.49 35.50 9.63
C THR A 744 -36.71 36.43 9.55
N ILE A 745 -37.79 36.10 10.27
CA ILE A 745 -38.96 36.99 10.38
C ILE A 745 -38.60 38.28 11.14
N GLU A 746 -37.71 38.20 12.13
CA GLU A 746 -37.22 39.35 12.90
C GLU A 746 -36.57 40.41 12.01
N GLU A 747 -35.65 39.99 11.13
CA GLU A 747 -34.99 40.88 10.16
C GLU A 747 -35.96 41.57 9.19
N THR A 748 -37.12 40.96 8.96
CA THR A 748 -38.08 41.39 7.93
C THR A 748 -39.33 42.07 8.48
N LYS A 749 -39.50 42.12 9.82
CA LYS A 749 -40.62 42.77 10.51
C LYS A 749 -41.99 42.35 9.97
N LEU A 750 -42.21 41.07 9.66
CA LEU A 750 -43.50 40.60 9.13
C LEU A 750 -44.56 40.41 10.22
N ILE A 751 -44.13 39.98 11.42
CA ILE A 751 -45.00 39.80 12.61
C ILE A 751 -44.33 40.41 13.85
N LYS A 752 -45.14 40.66 14.86
CA LYS A 752 -44.72 40.99 16.23
C LYS A 752 -45.32 39.97 17.17
N VAL A 753 -44.51 39.40 18.07
CA VAL A 753 -45.00 38.59 19.19
C VAL A 753 -45.08 39.49 20.42
N LYS A 754 -46.22 39.49 21.12
CA LYS A 754 -46.41 40.23 22.38
C LYS A 754 -46.64 39.23 23.52
N SER A 755 -45.59 38.85 24.24
CA SER A 755 -45.75 38.14 25.52
C SER A 755 -44.53 38.18 26.44
N GLU A 756 -44.78 37.80 27.69
CA GLU A 756 -43.80 37.25 28.61
C GLU A 756 -43.16 35.97 28.02
N SER A 757 -41.93 35.64 28.43
CA SER A 757 -41.18 34.46 27.98
C SER A 757 -41.15 33.31 29.00
N GLU A 758 -41.71 33.52 30.20
CA GLU A 758 -41.74 32.52 31.28
C GLU A 758 -43.17 32.33 31.79
N PHE A 759 -43.61 31.07 31.90
CA PHE A 759 -44.96 30.69 32.33
C PHE A 759 -44.88 29.60 33.40
N VAL A 760 -45.80 29.61 34.37
CA VAL A 760 -45.85 28.56 35.41
C VAL A 760 -46.56 27.32 34.85
N ASN A 761 -45.99 26.14 35.10
CA ASN A 761 -46.58 24.85 34.73
C ASN A 761 -47.98 24.70 35.33
N ASN A 762 -48.87 23.96 34.67
CA ASN A 762 -50.27 23.73 35.08
C ASN A 762 -51.17 24.98 35.23
N LYS A 763 -50.66 26.20 35.00
CA LYS A 763 -51.46 27.44 34.99
C LYS A 763 -51.79 27.88 33.58
N GLU A 764 -53.03 28.30 33.35
CA GLU A 764 -53.45 28.82 32.05
C GLU A 764 -52.68 30.10 31.72
N ILE A 765 -52.10 30.17 30.51
CA ILE A 765 -51.31 31.34 30.10
C ILE A 765 -52.22 32.47 29.63
N LYS A 766 -51.78 33.71 29.83
CA LYS A 766 -52.31 34.83 29.04
C LYS A 766 -52.02 34.54 27.55
N PRO A 767 -53.00 34.64 26.64
CA PRO A 767 -52.79 34.38 25.22
C PRO A 767 -51.61 35.16 24.63
N ILE A 768 -50.64 34.46 24.04
CA ILE A 768 -49.52 35.08 23.33
C ILE A 768 -50.01 35.54 21.97
N GLU A 769 -50.11 36.84 21.74
CA GLU A 769 -50.60 37.37 20.47
C GLU A 769 -49.51 37.41 19.41
N ILE A 770 -49.83 36.91 18.22
CA ILE A 770 -48.99 37.04 17.02
C ILE A 770 -49.66 38.08 16.10
N GLU A 771 -49.25 39.33 16.30
CA GLU A 771 -49.70 40.48 15.53
C GLU A 771 -49.02 40.48 14.16
N LYS A 772 -49.78 40.56 13.08
CA LYS A 772 -49.22 40.80 11.75
C LYS A 772 -48.82 42.27 11.65
N ILE A 773 -47.56 42.53 11.33
CA ILE A 773 -47.08 43.88 10.98
C ILE A 773 -47.34 44.12 9.49
N ASP A 774 -47.14 43.10 8.67
CA ASP A 774 -47.32 43.13 7.22
C ASP A 774 -48.64 42.47 6.83
N SER A 775 -49.48 43.17 6.06
CA SER A 775 -50.79 42.67 5.62
C SER A 775 -50.70 41.47 4.65
N GLU A 776 -49.60 41.34 3.92
CA GLU A 776 -49.36 40.22 3.00
C GLU A 776 -48.80 38.99 3.74
N ALA A 777 -48.44 39.11 5.03
CA ALA A 777 -47.92 38.00 5.81
C ALA A 777 -49.04 37.01 6.20
N LYS A 778 -48.81 35.73 5.94
CA LYS A 778 -49.66 34.61 6.36
C LYS A 778 -48.88 33.71 7.31
N VAL A 779 -49.27 33.67 8.59
CA VAL A 779 -48.78 32.65 9.52
C VAL A 779 -49.30 31.29 9.05
N LEU A 780 -48.37 30.35 8.82
CA LEU A 780 -48.70 29.00 8.35
C LEU A 780 -48.93 28.03 9.52
N GLY A 781 -48.25 28.26 10.64
CA GLY A 781 -48.33 27.43 11.84
C GLY A 781 -47.14 27.67 12.77
N ILE A 782 -47.16 26.96 13.92
CA ILE A 782 -46.11 26.98 14.93
C ILE A 782 -45.77 25.54 15.31
N ALA A 783 -44.48 25.20 15.26
CA ALA A 783 -43.95 23.92 15.73
C ALA A 783 -43.29 24.07 17.11
N ASN A 784 -43.05 22.95 17.80
CA ASN A 784 -42.32 22.86 19.07
C ASN A 784 -42.91 23.71 20.21
N LEU A 785 -44.25 23.82 20.29
CA LEU A 785 -44.91 24.40 21.46
C LEU A 785 -44.78 23.47 22.69
N PRO A 786 -44.68 24.02 23.92
CA PRO A 786 -44.78 23.22 25.13
C PRO A 786 -46.06 22.36 25.17
N PRO A 787 -46.02 21.14 25.74
CA PRO A 787 -47.20 20.29 25.88
C PRO A 787 -48.36 21.05 26.55
N GLY A 788 -49.57 20.92 26.00
CA GLY A 788 -50.77 21.61 26.50
C GLY A 788 -50.99 23.04 25.97
N LEU A 789 -50.02 23.62 25.25
CA LEU A 789 -50.22 24.85 24.48
C LEU A 789 -50.56 24.55 23.01
N THR A 790 -51.40 25.39 22.41
CA THR A 790 -51.84 25.27 21.01
C THR A 790 -51.91 26.62 20.33
N TYR A 791 -51.79 26.66 19.00
CA TYR A 791 -51.99 27.87 18.20
C TYR A 791 -53.42 27.92 17.64
N LYS A 792 -54.18 28.94 17.99
CA LYS A 792 -55.57 29.13 17.54
C LYS A 792 -55.90 30.63 17.41
N ASP A 793 -56.65 30.99 16.37
CA ASP A 793 -57.21 32.35 16.18
C ASP A 793 -56.17 33.48 16.29
N GLY A 794 -54.93 33.24 15.81
CA GLY A 794 -53.83 34.20 15.85
C GLY A 794 -53.02 34.22 17.15
N LYS A 795 -53.34 33.36 18.13
CA LYS A 795 -52.75 33.36 19.47
C LYS A 795 -52.22 31.99 19.89
N ILE A 796 -51.21 31.95 20.75
CA ILE A 796 -50.86 30.71 21.49
C ILE A 796 -51.66 30.73 22.79
N VAL A 797 -52.40 29.64 23.05
CA VAL A 797 -53.34 29.51 24.18
C VAL A 797 -53.25 28.14 24.83
N GLY A 798 -53.70 28.05 26.08
CA GLY A 798 -53.85 26.80 26.83
C GLY A 798 -53.12 26.79 28.17
N THR A 799 -52.92 25.58 28.69
CA THR A 799 -52.30 25.33 29.98
C THR A 799 -51.07 24.43 29.76
N PRO A 800 -49.85 24.86 30.07
CA PRO A 800 -48.66 24.01 29.96
C PRO A 800 -48.80 22.79 30.87
N LYS A 801 -48.46 21.60 30.34
CA LYS A 801 -48.53 20.31 31.03
C LYS A 801 -47.20 19.57 30.89
N VAL A 802 -46.16 20.15 31.46
CA VAL A 802 -44.82 19.54 31.51
C VAL A 802 -44.78 18.53 32.66
N SER A 803 -44.23 17.33 32.42
CA SER A 803 -44.03 16.33 33.48
C SER A 803 -42.98 16.81 34.49
N ASP A 804 -43.15 16.47 35.76
CA ASP A 804 -42.19 16.78 36.81
C ASP A 804 -40.78 16.23 36.53
N ASP A 805 -40.68 15.07 35.87
CA ASP A 805 -39.42 14.43 35.47
C ASP A 805 -38.66 15.15 34.34
N ALA A 806 -39.29 16.12 33.66
CA ALA A 806 -38.65 16.91 32.60
C ALA A 806 -37.87 18.12 33.17
N PHE A 807 -38.18 18.52 34.40
CA PHE A 807 -37.43 19.52 35.15
C PHE A 807 -36.14 18.89 35.74
N GLY A 808 -35.15 19.72 36.10
CA GLY A 808 -33.85 19.27 36.59
C GLY A 808 -32.82 18.91 35.51
N SER A 809 -33.16 19.06 34.22
CA SER A 809 -32.27 18.80 33.09
C SER A 809 -31.16 19.84 32.89
N ASP A 810 -31.36 21.09 33.35
CA ASP A 810 -30.30 22.10 33.52
C ASP A 810 -29.90 22.20 35.00
N PRO A 811 -28.66 21.82 35.40
CA PRO A 811 -28.18 21.95 36.77
C PRO A 811 -28.17 23.39 37.32
N LYS A 812 -28.19 24.41 36.45
CA LYS A 812 -28.20 25.82 36.85
C LYS A 812 -29.61 26.38 37.07
N ASN A 813 -30.63 25.80 36.42
CA ASN A 813 -32.02 26.23 36.50
C ASN A 813 -32.95 25.02 36.63
N PRO A 814 -32.83 24.20 37.70
CA PRO A 814 -33.54 22.92 37.79
C PRO A 814 -35.08 23.08 37.72
N ASN A 815 -35.62 24.24 38.10
CA ASN A 815 -37.06 24.51 38.08
C ASN A 815 -37.54 25.11 36.75
N LYS A 816 -36.74 25.12 35.67
CA LYS A 816 -37.10 25.71 34.37
C LYS A 816 -36.81 24.76 33.21
N ILE A 817 -37.63 24.83 32.17
CA ILE A 817 -37.38 24.19 30.86
C ILE A 817 -37.78 25.16 29.75
N THR A 818 -36.91 25.34 28.73
CA THR A 818 -37.18 26.26 27.62
C THR A 818 -37.43 25.50 26.33
N TYR A 819 -38.63 25.64 25.77
CA TYR A 819 -38.99 25.15 24.45
C TYR A 819 -38.64 26.21 23.39
N GLN A 820 -38.07 25.78 22.27
CA GLN A 820 -37.77 26.65 21.12
C GLN A 820 -38.88 26.50 20.08
N ALA A 821 -39.99 27.20 20.30
CA ALA A 821 -41.11 27.21 19.36
C ALA A 821 -40.69 27.88 18.04
N VAL A 822 -41.18 27.37 16.91
CA VAL A 822 -40.80 27.87 15.58
C VAL A 822 -42.05 28.34 14.84
N ILE A 823 -42.21 29.66 14.70
CA ILE A 823 -43.30 30.27 13.95
C ILE A 823 -42.88 30.35 12.47
N SER A 824 -43.73 29.87 11.57
CA SER A 824 -43.50 29.95 10.11
C SER A 824 -44.47 30.93 9.46
N VAL A 825 -43.94 31.85 8.65
CA VAL A 825 -44.72 32.92 7.97
C VAL A 825 -44.38 32.97 6.49
N GLN A 826 -45.41 33.02 5.66
CA GLN A 826 -45.29 33.21 4.22
C GLN A 826 -45.55 34.69 3.85
N LYS A 827 -44.76 35.26 2.94
CA LYS A 827 -45.09 36.48 2.18
C LYS A 827 -44.76 36.24 0.71
N GLY A 828 -45.77 36.37 -0.16
CA GLY A 828 -45.66 35.93 -1.56
C GLY A 828 -45.25 34.45 -1.65
N TYR A 829 -44.23 34.14 -2.45
CA TYR A 829 -43.63 32.80 -2.51
C TYR A 829 -42.62 32.51 -1.39
N THR A 830 -42.23 33.50 -0.57
CA THR A 830 -41.13 33.34 0.40
C THR A 830 -41.65 32.89 1.77
N ILE A 831 -40.98 31.93 2.40
CA ILE A 831 -41.28 31.46 3.77
C ILE A 831 -40.12 31.82 4.71
N TYR A 832 -40.47 32.52 5.79
CA TYR A 832 -39.60 33.02 6.83
C TYR A 832 -39.87 32.27 8.14
N ARG A 833 -38.89 32.23 9.06
CA ARG A 833 -39.05 31.61 10.40
C ARG A 833 -38.60 32.51 11.54
N LEU A 834 -39.22 32.31 12.71
CA LEU A 834 -38.91 32.95 13.99
C LEU A 834 -38.76 31.86 15.05
N LYS A 835 -37.67 31.91 15.82
CA LYS A 835 -37.54 31.12 17.05
C LYS A 835 -38.11 31.93 18.21
N LEU A 836 -39.11 31.39 18.89
CA LEU A 836 -39.72 31.97 20.08
C LEU A 836 -39.38 31.08 21.29
N PRO A 837 -38.48 31.52 22.20
CA PRO A 837 -38.23 30.79 23.44
C PRO A 837 -39.46 30.91 24.35
N ILE A 838 -40.01 29.77 24.77
CA ILE A 838 -41.09 29.66 25.76
C ILE A 838 -40.58 28.84 26.93
N THR A 839 -40.30 29.50 28.06
CA THR A 839 -39.84 28.87 29.29
C THR A 839 -41.04 28.48 30.14
N ILE A 840 -41.10 27.21 30.56
CA ILE A 840 -42.02 26.76 31.60
C ILE A 840 -41.24 26.65 32.91
N VAL A 841 -41.77 27.24 33.97
CA VAL A 841 -41.25 27.20 35.34
C VAL A 841 -42.10 26.20 36.13
N LYS A 842 -41.47 25.36 36.94
CA LYS A 842 -42.17 24.49 37.88
C LYS A 842 -42.98 25.32 38.89
N GLU A 843 -44.18 24.85 39.22
CA GLU A 843 -45.09 25.51 40.17
C GLU A 843 -44.57 25.50 41.61
#